data_AF-A0AAN7AR35-F1
#
_entry.id   AF-A0AAN7AR35-F1
#
_cell.length_a   1.000
_cell.length_b   1.000
_cell.length_c   1.000
_cell.angle_alpha   90.00
_cell.angle_beta   90.00
_cell.angle_gamma   90.00
#
_symmetry.space_group_name_H-M   'P 1'
#
loop_
_entity.id
_entity.type
_entity.pdbx_description
1 polymer ?
#
loop_
_entity_poly.entity_id
_entity_poly.type
_entity_poly.pdbx_seq_one_letter_code
_entity_poly.pdbx_strand_id
1 'polypeptide(L)'
;MPRDPSTDREVRREHRRSTHQRNRSSTNHDRDRDRETDAEREERRRKRRSQSRRPTSTPRGGGGNESDAPSSSQGLSAAALAQLNKANAKEKAKSRSRPTSRQPEERAERRRSRAPPLPVEPEPGIRDARDLALEWERSRGKGRFAPPEEQEDAEREARRAARRAARERERTRERSRAAGYESVGQGYESGEPEGDRRRGRKKGYEKVDGGGGGLAPKVITVAGPSGERYERDRGRRVVSGAQLEEGIENVRDRKPHRSGLRGGGFMGMNFGGNSEDSMLRSKPQATESDLWRGKPRPWYKQKKKLWWLVGVCTVLLIIIIIVAAVVVPNSGKGDNKRDNGSGGSSSSSNLGSISPDSIPKDAPSWLNPFVWASTDDFNLTYTTETVGDLPVMGLFTSWDDSARANDNVPPLNKPWGDYSKRPARGVNVGGWLSLEPFITPSLFNYDSRYGIVDEYTLCKHLASRCSSVLEAHYASFVTESTFRDIASAGLDHVRIPFSYWAVQTYDGDPYLFRTSWRYLLRAIEWCRKHGLRVNLDPHGLPGSQNGWNHSGRLGTINWLNGTEGDLNAQRSLDFHDRLSKFFSQPRYKNIISHYGLANEPKMTELSVPAVLSWTEAASSLIRKNGIPDHTIIVFGDGFRGLNNWQGELQSLPNAALDVHQYVIFNEDQIAYNHSQKIRFACAGWTEQTLQSLDRSTGFGPTLVAEWSQADTDCAKHLTNVGWGNRWTGTLGPGGTRPKDVQPRCPALDRTCSCEEANASPDRWSDGYRKFLKMFAEAQMSSFEKGWGWFYWVWDTEDAAQWSYKKGMVAGVLPQKAYDREFDCDLDKIPSFSDLPETY
;
A
#
# COMPACT_ATOMS: atom_id res chain seq x y z
N MET A 1 -100.20 -28.61 -0.48
CA MET A 1 -98.85 -28.21 -0.92
C MET A 1 -98.34 -27.11 0.01
N PRO A 2 -97.01 -26.95 0.24
CA PRO A 2 -95.97 -27.99 0.13
C PRO A 2 -94.84 -27.96 1.21
N ARG A 3 -94.30 -29.17 1.49
CA ARG A 3 -92.89 -29.56 1.77
C ARG A 3 -92.06 -28.99 2.96
N ASP A 4 -92.02 -29.80 4.02
CA ASP A 4 -90.90 -30.62 4.56
C ASP A 4 -89.56 -30.06 5.14
N PRO A 5 -88.99 -30.68 6.22
CA PRO A 5 -87.89 -30.10 7.03
C PRO A 5 -86.72 -31.08 7.43
N SER A 6 -85.97 -30.72 8.50
CA SER A 6 -85.07 -31.56 9.37
C SER A 6 -83.69 -31.99 8.80
N THR A 7 -82.61 -32.32 9.54
CA THR A 7 -82.20 -32.43 10.99
C THR A 7 -80.65 -32.41 11.02
N ASP A 8 -79.89 -31.82 11.96
CA ASP A 8 -79.62 -32.11 13.40
C ASP A 8 -78.39 -33.05 13.68
N ARG A 9 -77.55 -32.68 14.67
CA ARG A 9 -76.55 -33.50 15.43
C ARG A 9 -75.41 -34.25 14.69
N GLU A 10 -74.40 -34.86 15.34
CA GLU A 10 -73.58 -34.67 16.58
C GLU A 10 -72.55 -35.85 16.62
N VAL A 11 -71.59 -35.87 17.56
CA VAL A 11 -70.82 -37.06 18.05
C VAL A 11 -69.70 -37.64 17.15
N ARG A 12 -68.60 -38.27 17.64
CA ARG A 12 -67.73 -38.16 18.85
C ARG A 12 -66.70 -39.31 18.84
N ARG A 13 -65.41 -39.06 19.18
CA ARG A 13 -64.38 -40.05 19.64
C ARG A 13 -64.05 -41.17 18.61
N GLU A 14 -62.93 -41.89 18.64
CA GLU A 14 -61.98 -42.36 19.67
C GLU A 14 -60.52 -42.35 19.11
N HIS A 15 -59.43 -42.54 19.86
CA HIS A 15 -59.19 -42.66 21.30
C HIS A 15 -57.87 -41.93 21.68
N ARG A 16 -57.56 -41.81 22.98
CA ARG A 16 -56.52 -40.91 23.54
C ARG A 16 -55.41 -41.71 24.25
N ARG A 17 -54.24 -41.07 24.45
CA ARG A 17 -53.12 -41.41 25.38
C ARG A 17 -52.13 -42.48 24.86
N SER A 18 -50.86 -42.15 24.65
CA SER A 18 -49.72 -41.91 25.59
C SER A 18 -49.00 -43.23 25.97
N THR A 19 -47.69 -43.29 26.26
CA THR A 19 -46.77 -42.27 26.77
C THR A 19 -45.29 -42.66 26.49
N HIS A 20 -44.39 -41.68 26.61
CA HIS A 20 -42.99 -41.81 27.10
C HIS A 20 -41.81 -42.28 26.21
N GLN A 21 -40.82 -41.37 26.21
CA GLN A 21 -39.38 -41.57 26.50
C GLN A 21 -38.36 -41.95 25.40
N ARG A 22 -37.38 -41.03 25.33
CA ARG A 22 -35.90 -41.23 25.31
C ARG A 22 -35.14 -41.38 23.99
N ASN A 23 -33.95 -40.78 24.09
CA ASN A 23 -32.69 -41.00 23.39
C ASN A 23 -32.44 -40.41 21.99
N ARG A 24 -31.43 -39.54 21.97
CA ARG A 24 -30.52 -39.29 20.86
C ARG A 24 -29.76 -40.58 20.53
N SER A 25 -29.58 -40.87 19.24
CA SER A 25 -28.35 -41.47 18.72
C SER A 25 -28.18 -41.10 17.24
N SER A 26 -26.93 -40.95 16.83
CA SER A 26 -26.51 -40.63 15.46
C SER A 26 -26.49 -41.85 14.55
N THR A 27 -26.78 -41.67 13.26
CA THR A 27 -26.24 -42.52 12.19
C THR A 27 -25.84 -41.68 10.97
N ASN A 28 -24.68 -42.00 10.41
CA ASN A 28 -24.19 -41.44 9.14
C ASN A 28 -24.98 -42.03 7.98
N HIS A 29 -25.19 -41.26 6.91
CA HIS A 29 -25.27 -41.77 5.54
C HIS A 29 -24.61 -40.80 4.55
N ASP A 30 -24.35 -41.32 3.35
CA ASP A 30 -23.86 -40.64 2.14
C ASP A 30 -22.38 -40.21 2.10
N ARG A 31 -21.53 -41.23 1.94
CA ARG A 31 -20.39 -41.18 1.01
C ARG A 31 -20.64 -42.19 -0.09
N ASP A 32 -20.52 -41.75 -1.34
CA ASP A 32 -19.82 -42.41 -2.46
C ASP A 32 -20.45 -42.01 -3.80
N ARG A 33 -19.70 -41.23 -4.60
CA ARG A 33 -19.78 -41.21 -6.05
C ARG A 33 -18.42 -40.86 -6.66
N ASP A 34 -18.22 -41.39 -7.86
CA ASP A 34 -17.19 -41.05 -8.84
C ASP A 34 -15.75 -41.51 -8.54
N ARG A 35 -15.54 -42.84 -8.68
CA ARG A 35 -14.24 -43.41 -9.08
C ARG A 35 -14.21 -43.59 -10.60
N GLU A 36 -13.38 -42.79 -11.29
CA GLU A 36 -13.00 -42.99 -12.70
C GLU A 36 -12.26 -44.34 -12.85
N THR A 37 -12.51 -45.08 -13.93
CA THR A 37 -11.95 -46.43 -14.10
C THR A 37 -10.63 -46.43 -14.90
N ASP A 38 -9.71 -47.36 -14.59
CA ASP A 38 -8.39 -47.40 -15.26
C ASP A 38 -8.47 -47.62 -16.78
N ALA A 39 -9.57 -48.21 -17.28
CA ALA A 39 -9.82 -48.36 -18.72
C ALA A 39 -9.98 -47.01 -19.46
N GLU A 40 -10.67 -46.04 -18.84
CA GLU A 40 -10.87 -44.69 -19.40
C GLU A 40 -9.54 -43.90 -19.44
N ARG A 41 -8.66 -44.20 -18.48
CA ARG A 41 -7.30 -43.66 -18.37
C ARG A 41 -6.37 -44.18 -19.47
N GLU A 42 -6.50 -45.45 -19.84
CA GLU A 42 -5.77 -46.11 -20.92
C GLU A 42 -6.17 -45.53 -22.30
N GLU A 43 -7.46 -45.29 -22.53
CA GLU A 43 -7.94 -44.74 -23.80
C GLU A 43 -7.52 -43.26 -24.01
N ARG A 44 -7.57 -42.44 -22.95
CA ARG A 44 -7.00 -41.07 -22.98
C ARG A 44 -5.50 -41.06 -23.24
N ARG A 45 -4.74 -42.06 -22.75
CA ARG A 45 -3.31 -42.22 -23.06
C ARG A 45 -3.06 -42.62 -24.53
N ARG A 46 -3.92 -43.45 -25.13
CA ARG A 46 -3.84 -43.76 -26.58
C ARG A 46 -4.11 -42.53 -27.46
N LYS A 47 -5.16 -41.75 -27.16
CA LYS A 47 -5.50 -40.51 -27.90
C LYS A 47 -4.42 -39.41 -27.80
N ARG A 48 -3.60 -39.39 -26.75
CA ARG A 48 -2.45 -38.47 -26.62
C ARG A 48 -1.16 -38.93 -27.34
N ARG A 49 -1.09 -40.16 -27.85
CA ARG A 49 0.11 -40.70 -28.54
C ARG A 49 0.08 -40.56 -30.07
N SER A 50 -1.03 -40.12 -30.67
CA SER A 50 -1.19 -39.98 -32.13
C SER A 50 -0.94 -38.57 -32.68
N GLN A 51 -0.65 -37.57 -31.84
CA GLN A 51 -0.34 -36.18 -32.26
C GLN A 51 1.05 -35.71 -31.79
N SER A 52 2.10 -36.51 -32.01
CA SER A 52 3.50 -36.07 -31.82
C SER A 52 4.54 -36.96 -32.51
N ARG A 53 4.88 -36.65 -33.78
CA ARG A 53 6.13 -36.95 -34.53
C ARG A 53 5.98 -36.28 -35.93
N ARG A 54 6.61 -35.11 -36.20
CA ARG A 54 8.00 -34.87 -36.71
C ARG A 54 8.26 -35.54 -38.08
N PRO A 55 8.97 -34.89 -39.05
CA PRO A 55 10.32 -34.30 -38.84
C PRO A 55 10.69 -33.05 -39.68
N THR A 56 11.98 -32.70 -39.65
CA THR A 56 12.69 -31.65 -40.43
C THR A 56 13.47 -32.21 -41.64
N SER A 57 13.85 -31.31 -42.57
CA SER A 57 14.87 -31.43 -43.66
C SER A 57 14.46 -31.84 -45.10
N THR A 58 15.08 -31.12 -46.06
CA THR A 58 15.02 -31.15 -47.55
C THR A 58 16.12 -32.08 -48.17
N PRO A 59 16.38 -32.22 -49.51
CA PRO A 59 15.83 -31.59 -50.74
C PRO A 59 15.61 -32.56 -51.99
N ARG A 60 15.35 -31.98 -53.19
CA ARG A 60 15.26 -32.56 -54.58
C ARG A 60 13.96 -33.35 -54.91
N GLY A 61 13.38 -33.31 -56.13
CA GLY A 61 13.59 -32.45 -57.32
C GLY A 61 12.99 -33.03 -58.64
N GLY A 62 12.26 -32.20 -59.43
CA GLY A 62 11.72 -32.50 -60.79
C GLY A 62 10.33 -33.20 -60.84
N GLY A 63 9.42 -32.94 -61.81
CA GLY A 63 9.37 -31.92 -62.88
C GLY A 63 8.15 -32.10 -63.84
N GLY A 64 7.74 -31.02 -64.55
CA GLY A 64 6.71 -31.00 -65.63
C GLY A 64 5.22 -30.97 -65.19
N ASN A 65 4.28 -30.32 -65.89
CA ASN A 65 4.36 -29.42 -67.06
C ASN A 65 3.06 -28.55 -67.17
N GLU A 66 3.17 -27.34 -67.78
CA GLU A 66 2.12 -26.56 -68.48
C GLU A 66 0.83 -26.09 -67.72
N SER A 67 0.21 -24.92 -68.00
CA SER A 67 0.50 -23.81 -68.92
C SER A 67 0.00 -22.43 -68.39
N ASP A 68 0.34 -21.36 -69.11
CA ASP A 68 -0.30 -20.03 -69.16
C ASP A 68 0.00 -18.97 -68.05
N ALA A 69 0.80 -17.98 -68.47
CA ALA A 69 1.11 -16.68 -67.87
C ALA A 69 0.80 -15.59 -68.95
N PRO A 70 0.93 -14.25 -68.75
CA PRO A 70 1.59 -13.46 -67.69
C PRO A 70 0.64 -12.41 -67.01
N SER A 71 1.04 -11.54 -66.07
CA SER A 71 2.37 -11.02 -65.76
C SER A 71 2.68 -10.77 -64.28
N SER A 72 3.88 -11.23 -63.93
CA SER A 72 4.87 -10.74 -62.96
C SER A 72 4.80 -9.29 -62.45
N SER A 73 5.46 -8.90 -61.34
CA SER A 73 5.85 -9.55 -60.06
C SER A 73 6.92 -8.69 -59.36
N GLN A 74 7.03 -8.84 -58.03
CA GLN A 74 8.24 -8.61 -57.22
C GLN A 74 8.80 -7.17 -57.12
N GLY A 75 9.21 -6.82 -55.90
CA GLY A 75 10.33 -5.89 -55.69
C GLY A 75 11.52 -6.67 -55.10
N LEU A 76 12.65 -5.99 -54.87
CA LEU A 76 13.57 -6.31 -53.77
C LEU A 76 14.70 -5.27 -53.61
N SER A 77 15.16 -5.20 -52.36
CA SER A 77 16.46 -4.73 -51.83
C SER A 77 16.98 -3.31 -52.08
N ALA A 78 17.69 -2.83 -51.07
CA ALA A 78 18.45 -1.59 -51.09
C ALA A 78 19.94 -1.89 -51.32
N ALA A 79 20.51 -1.30 -52.38
CA ALA A 79 21.85 -0.69 -52.38
C ALA A 79 22.10 0.02 -53.71
N ALA A 80 22.79 1.17 -53.66
CA ALA A 80 23.32 1.95 -54.77
C ALA A 80 22.31 2.55 -55.78
N LEU A 81 22.04 3.85 -55.63
CA LEU A 81 22.43 4.84 -56.65
C LEU A 81 22.37 6.27 -56.09
N ALA A 82 23.53 6.88 -55.94
CA ALA A 82 23.68 8.30 -55.67
C ALA A 82 23.80 9.09 -56.99
N GLN A 83 23.50 10.40 -56.92
CA GLN A 83 23.66 11.42 -57.96
C GLN A 83 22.65 11.42 -59.12
N LEU A 84 21.83 12.48 -59.20
CA LEU A 84 21.86 13.42 -60.33
C LEU A 84 21.17 14.77 -60.03
N ASN A 85 21.64 15.81 -60.70
CA ASN A 85 21.60 17.23 -60.34
C ASN A 85 20.29 18.01 -60.64
N LYS A 86 20.00 18.98 -59.76
CA LYS A 86 19.64 20.42 -59.99
C LYS A 86 18.74 20.85 -61.15
N ALA A 87 17.59 21.45 -60.76
CA ALA A 87 17.12 22.81 -61.11
C ALA A 87 16.13 23.25 -59.98
N ASN A 88 15.85 24.52 -59.62
CA ASN A 88 16.29 25.89 -59.96
C ASN A 88 16.58 26.64 -58.61
N ALA A 89 17.32 27.75 -58.45
CA ALA A 89 17.23 29.15 -58.96
C ALA A 89 15.92 29.88 -58.56
N LYS A 90 15.87 31.04 -57.87
CA LYS A 90 16.82 32.05 -57.29
C LYS A 90 16.07 32.76 -56.10
N GLU A 91 16.61 33.54 -55.16
CA GLU A 91 17.52 34.71 -55.22
C GLU A 91 18.29 35.02 -53.89
N LYS A 92 19.48 35.65 -54.03
CA LYS A 92 20.19 36.67 -53.20
C LYS A 92 20.49 36.45 -51.68
N ALA A 93 21.58 36.98 -51.08
CA ALA A 93 23.01 37.17 -51.45
C ALA A 93 23.83 37.88 -50.33
N LYS A 94 25.18 37.65 -50.31
CA LYS A 94 26.29 38.31 -49.52
C LYS A 94 26.45 37.86 -48.05
N SER A 95 27.66 37.70 -47.47
CA SER A 95 29.07 37.98 -47.87
C SER A 95 30.03 36.86 -47.40
N ARG A 96 31.04 36.39 -48.17
CA ARG A 96 32.50 36.72 -48.12
C ARG A 96 33.11 36.83 -46.69
N SER A 97 34.29 36.28 -46.35
CA SER A 97 35.44 35.75 -47.14
C SER A 97 36.36 34.74 -46.40
N ARG A 98 37.27 34.09 -47.15
CA ARG A 98 38.33 33.07 -46.81
C ARG A 98 39.75 33.76 -46.90
N PRO A 99 40.99 33.14 -46.93
CA PRO A 99 41.43 31.70 -46.94
C PRO A 99 42.79 31.29 -46.25
N THR A 100 43.19 29.99 -46.42
CA THR A 100 44.58 29.39 -46.55
C THR A 100 45.54 29.33 -45.32
N SER A 101 46.53 28.41 -45.17
CA SER A 101 47.13 27.25 -45.93
C SER A 101 47.85 26.26 -44.95
N ARG A 102 47.98 24.92 -45.15
CA ARG A 102 49.07 24.14 -45.84
C ARG A 102 50.54 24.61 -45.52
N GLN A 103 51.58 23.78 -45.24
CA GLN A 103 51.79 22.29 -45.28
C GLN A 103 52.98 21.79 -44.34
N PRO A 104 53.88 20.76 -44.59
CA PRO A 104 54.28 19.75 -43.57
C PRO A 104 55.82 19.57 -43.30
N GLU A 105 56.27 18.52 -42.55
CA GLU A 105 57.42 17.63 -42.91
C GLU A 105 57.64 16.39 -41.98
N GLU A 106 58.46 15.41 -42.43
CA GLU A 106 58.76 14.09 -41.80
C GLU A 106 60.24 13.97 -41.33
N ARG A 107 60.58 13.01 -40.42
CA ARG A 107 61.57 11.92 -40.74
C ARG A 107 61.89 10.86 -39.66
N ALA A 108 62.07 9.63 -40.18
CA ALA A 108 63.16 8.66 -39.93
C ALA A 108 63.14 7.60 -38.78
N GLU A 109 63.18 6.34 -39.24
CA GLU A 109 63.25 5.04 -38.55
C GLU A 109 64.57 4.69 -37.81
N ARG A 110 64.54 3.63 -36.99
CA ARG A 110 65.47 2.46 -37.11
C ARG A 110 64.93 1.16 -36.48
N ARG A 111 65.37 0.00 -37.01
CA ARG A 111 64.90 -1.39 -36.70
C ARG A 111 65.92 -2.22 -35.88
N ARG A 112 65.43 -3.32 -35.25
CA ARG A 112 66.06 -4.63 -34.82
C ARG A 112 65.80 -4.95 -33.33
N SER A 113 65.69 -6.18 -32.80
CA SER A 113 65.26 -7.53 -33.29
C SER A 113 65.15 -8.53 -32.08
N ARG A 114 64.41 -9.65 -32.21
CA ARG A 114 64.25 -10.83 -31.30
C ARG A 114 65.56 -11.35 -30.63
N ALA A 115 65.65 -12.12 -29.53
CA ALA A 115 64.73 -12.74 -28.50
C ALA A 115 65.62 -13.27 -27.30
N PRO A 116 65.33 -14.40 -26.60
CA PRO A 116 64.42 -14.67 -25.45
C PRO A 116 65.13 -14.85 -24.06
N PRO A 117 64.41 -15.12 -22.94
CA PRO A 117 65.02 -15.46 -21.64
C PRO A 117 64.78 -16.92 -21.12
N LEU A 118 65.74 -17.44 -20.34
CA LEU A 118 65.78 -18.71 -19.55
C LEU A 118 66.89 -18.57 -18.45
N PRO A 119 67.03 -19.44 -17.42
CA PRO A 119 66.05 -19.88 -16.39
C PRO A 119 66.64 -19.95 -14.92
N VAL A 120 65.84 -20.49 -13.95
CA VAL A 120 66.17 -20.97 -12.55
C VAL A 120 66.57 -19.87 -11.50
N GLU A 121 66.23 -19.88 -10.20
CA GLU A 121 65.69 -20.90 -9.25
C GLU A 121 64.55 -20.37 -8.32
N PRO A 122 63.80 -21.26 -7.60
CA PRO A 122 62.79 -20.88 -6.59
C PRO A 122 63.14 -21.26 -5.12
N GLU A 123 62.74 -20.39 -4.17
CA GLU A 123 62.71 -20.57 -2.70
C GLU A 123 61.28 -20.17 -2.18
N PRO A 124 60.83 -20.45 -0.94
CA PRO A 124 59.69 -21.35 -0.79
C PRO A 124 58.37 -20.71 -0.30
N GLY A 125 57.27 -21.14 -0.93
CA GLY A 125 56.07 -21.60 -0.20
C GLY A 125 55.09 -20.57 0.37
N ILE A 126 54.26 -19.96 -0.49
CA ILE A 126 52.88 -19.57 -0.13
C ILE A 126 51.94 -20.25 -1.14
N ARG A 127 50.97 -21.05 -0.67
CA ARG A 127 50.09 -21.86 -1.55
C ARG A 127 48.99 -20.99 -2.17
N ASP A 128 48.76 -21.14 -3.47
CA ASP A 128 47.67 -20.49 -4.20
C ASP A 128 46.30 -21.10 -3.79
N ALA A 129 45.27 -20.26 -3.69
CA ALA A 129 43.90 -20.66 -3.39
C ALA A 129 43.31 -21.62 -4.44
N ARG A 130 43.88 -21.66 -5.65
CA ARG A 130 43.45 -22.55 -6.73
C ARG A 130 43.81 -24.03 -6.49
N ASP A 131 44.92 -24.31 -5.81
CA ASP A 131 45.32 -25.69 -5.47
C ASP A 131 44.50 -26.24 -4.30
N LEU A 132 44.13 -25.38 -3.34
CA LEU A 132 43.22 -25.75 -2.25
C LEU A 132 41.81 -26.12 -2.76
N ALA A 133 41.33 -25.46 -3.82
CA ALA A 133 40.06 -25.82 -4.46
C ALA A 133 40.13 -27.21 -5.13
N LEU A 134 41.25 -27.55 -5.78
CA LEU A 134 41.44 -28.85 -6.43
C LEU A 134 41.72 -30.00 -5.44
N GLU A 135 42.31 -29.74 -4.28
CA GLU A 135 42.37 -30.70 -3.16
C GLU A 135 40.96 -30.94 -2.56
N TRP A 136 40.13 -29.91 -2.44
CA TRP A 136 38.76 -30.00 -1.92
C TRP A 136 37.81 -30.79 -2.84
N GLU A 137 37.92 -30.62 -4.17
CA GLU A 137 37.14 -31.42 -5.13
C GLU A 137 37.53 -32.90 -5.11
N ARG A 138 38.82 -33.23 -4.92
CA ARG A 138 39.30 -34.62 -4.80
C ARG A 138 38.85 -35.29 -3.49
N SER A 139 38.59 -34.53 -2.42
CA SER A 139 38.20 -35.11 -1.13
C SER A 139 36.76 -35.67 -1.07
N ARG A 140 35.91 -35.42 -2.08
CA ARG A 140 34.58 -36.06 -2.18
C ARG A 140 34.61 -37.50 -2.71
N GLY A 141 35.76 -38.00 -3.14
CA GLY A 141 35.92 -39.34 -3.72
C GLY A 141 36.05 -40.49 -2.72
N LYS A 142 35.13 -40.66 -1.75
CA LYS A 142 34.79 -41.94 -1.06
C LYS A 142 33.79 -41.74 0.11
N GLY A 143 32.51 -41.89 -0.20
CA GLY A 143 31.42 -41.97 0.79
C GLY A 143 30.09 -42.11 0.06
N ARG A 144 29.42 -43.26 0.17
CA ARG A 144 28.23 -43.57 -0.66
C ARG A 144 27.07 -42.67 -0.27
N PHE A 145 26.64 -41.80 -1.19
CA PHE A 145 25.32 -41.18 -1.15
C PHE A 145 24.27 -42.20 -1.62
N ALA A 146 23.11 -42.20 -0.96
CA ALA A 146 21.92 -42.90 -1.45
C ALA A 146 21.27 -42.13 -2.62
N PRO A 147 20.46 -42.77 -3.48
CA PRO A 147 19.82 -42.12 -4.62
C PRO A 147 18.80 -41.04 -4.19
N PRO A 148 18.46 -40.07 -5.08
CA PRO A 148 17.59 -38.94 -4.73
C PRO A 148 16.18 -39.31 -4.22
N GLU A 149 15.65 -40.48 -4.58
CA GLU A 149 14.32 -40.93 -4.15
C GLU A 149 14.26 -41.21 -2.62
N GLU A 150 15.35 -41.68 -2.00
CA GLU A 150 15.37 -41.94 -0.54
C GLU A 150 15.38 -40.63 0.29
N GLN A 151 15.87 -39.52 -0.25
CA GLN A 151 15.80 -38.22 0.43
C GLN A 151 14.40 -37.59 0.36
N GLU A 152 13.70 -37.72 -0.77
CA GLU A 152 12.28 -37.31 -0.85
C GLU A 152 11.39 -38.15 0.05
N ASP A 153 11.63 -39.47 0.15
CA ASP A 153 10.85 -40.34 1.04
C ASP A 153 11.17 -40.10 2.52
N ALA A 154 12.44 -39.82 2.89
CA ALA A 154 12.78 -39.39 4.24
C ALA A 154 12.13 -38.04 4.61
N GLU A 155 12.09 -37.06 3.71
CA GLU A 155 11.33 -35.82 3.93
C GLU A 155 9.81 -36.06 4.01
N ARG A 156 9.25 -36.95 3.18
CA ARG A 156 7.84 -37.33 3.27
C ARG A 156 7.53 -38.01 4.59
N GLU A 157 8.40 -38.88 5.07
CA GLU A 157 8.24 -39.55 6.35
C GLU A 157 8.36 -38.58 7.52
N ALA A 158 9.32 -37.64 7.49
CA ALA A 158 9.41 -36.56 8.47
C ALA A 158 8.15 -35.67 8.48
N ARG A 159 7.64 -35.26 7.31
CA ARG A 159 6.38 -34.50 7.18
C ARG A 159 5.17 -35.32 7.65
N ARG A 160 5.13 -36.63 7.42
CA ARG A 160 4.10 -37.55 7.92
C ARG A 160 4.19 -37.70 9.44
N ALA A 161 5.39 -37.82 10.01
CA ALA A 161 5.63 -37.92 11.45
C ALA A 161 5.22 -36.63 12.18
N ALA A 162 5.60 -35.46 11.65
CA ALA A 162 5.16 -34.15 12.16
C ALA A 162 3.62 -34.02 12.17
N ARG A 163 2.94 -34.46 11.10
CA ARG A 163 1.47 -34.49 11.03
C ARG A 163 0.84 -35.48 12.03
N ARG A 164 1.47 -36.62 12.31
CA ARG A 164 1.02 -37.55 13.38
C ARG A 164 1.17 -36.91 14.76
N ALA A 165 2.33 -36.32 15.05
CA ALA A 165 2.60 -35.63 16.32
C ALA A 165 1.66 -34.44 16.56
N ALA A 166 1.29 -33.68 15.52
CA ALA A 166 0.30 -32.61 15.61
C ALA A 166 -1.10 -33.14 16.00
N ARG A 167 -1.57 -34.19 15.31
CA ARG A 167 -2.85 -34.86 15.63
C ARG A 167 -2.87 -35.51 17.01
N GLU A 168 -1.73 -35.99 17.48
CA GLU A 168 -1.61 -36.57 18.82
C GLU A 168 -1.66 -35.48 19.91
N ARG A 169 -0.99 -34.34 19.72
CA ARG A 169 -1.15 -33.15 20.59
C ARG A 169 -2.59 -32.64 20.61
N GLU A 170 -3.28 -32.67 19.49
CA GLU A 170 -4.70 -32.31 19.38
C GLU A 170 -5.60 -33.29 20.16
N ARG A 171 -5.44 -34.60 19.95
CA ARG A 171 -6.13 -35.64 20.74
C ARG A 171 -5.84 -35.55 22.24
N THR A 172 -4.61 -35.19 22.63
CA THR A 172 -4.28 -34.93 24.04
C THR A 172 -5.03 -33.71 24.57
N ARG A 173 -5.13 -32.61 23.79
CA ARG A 173 -5.95 -31.44 24.16
C ARG A 173 -7.44 -31.76 24.24
N GLU A 174 -7.97 -32.59 23.35
CA GLU A 174 -9.36 -33.06 23.39
C GLU A 174 -9.62 -33.94 24.62
N ARG A 175 -8.72 -34.87 24.94
CA ARG A 175 -8.80 -35.67 26.19
C ARG A 175 -8.75 -34.78 27.43
N SER A 176 -7.89 -33.74 27.45
CA SER A 176 -7.85 -32.77 28.54
C SER A 176 -9.13 -31.94 28.64
N ARG A 177 -9.78 -31.61 27.52
CA ARG A 177 -11.08 -30.93 27.50
C ARG A 177 -12.23 -31.85 27.95
N ALA A 178 -12.21 -33.13 27.56
CA ALA A 178 -13.19 -34.12 28.00
C ALA A 178 -13.09 -34.38 29.52
N ALA A 179 -11.86 -34.55 30.05
CA ALA A 179 -11.62 -34.68 31.48
C ALA A 179 -12.03 -33.42 32.28
N GLY A 180 -11.97 -32.23 31.66
CA GLY A 180 -12.50 -30.98 32.22
C GLY A 180 -14.04 -30.88 32.22
N TYR A 181 -14.74 -31.78 31.53
CA TYR A 181 -16.21 -31.79 31.45
C TYR A 181 -16.87 -32.78 32.43
N GLU A 182 -16.12 -33.74 32.99
CA GLU A 182 -16.63 -34.65 34.04
C GLU A 182 -16.55 -34.04 35.47
N SER A 183 -15.86 -32.92 35.67
CA SER A 183 -15.76 -32.24 36.98
C SER A 183 -16.80 -31.14 37.22
N VAL A 184 -17.65 -30.83 36.23
CA VAL A 184 -18.72 -29.82 36.33
C VAL A 184 -20.10 -30.49 36.22
N GLY A 185 -20.38 -31.39 37.17
CA GLY A 185 -21.54 -32.28 37.11
C GLY A 185 -22.17 -32.67 38.45
N GLN A 186 -21.83 -31.99 39.56
CA GLN A 186 -22.48 -32.19 40.86
C GLN A 186 -22.60 -30.89 41.66
N GLY A 187 -23.79 -30.66 42.24
CA GLY A 187 -23.97 -29.80 43.42
C GLY A 187 -24.40 -28.35 43.20
N TYR A 188 -25.71 -28.13 43.00
CA TYR A 188 -26.39 -26.94 43.51
C TYR A 188 -27.62 -27.39 44.30
N GLU A 189 -27.51 -27.48 45.62
CA GLU A 189 -28.68 -27.36 46.50
C GLU A 189 -28.29 -26.81 47.88
N SER A 190 -29.23 -26.05 48.43
CA SER A 190 -29.24 -25.21 49.63
C SER A 190 -28.59 -25.70 50.94
N GLY A 191 -28.15 -24.73 51.77
CA GLY A 191 -28.50 -24.74 53.21
C GLY A 191 -27.36 -24.56 54.23
N GLU A 192 -27.24 -23.32 54.74
CA GLU A 192 -26.84 -22.82 56.09
C GLU A 192 -25.99 -23.62 57.14
N PRO A 193 -25.40 -22.94 58.15
CA PRO A 193 -24.12 -23.37 58.75
C PRO A 193 -24.13 -23.78 60.24
N GLU A 194 -23.22 -24.69 60.59
CA GLU A 194 -22.57 -24.93 61.90
C GLU A 194 -21.51 -26.05 61.67
N GLY A 195 -20.44 -26.28 62.45
CA GLY A 195 -19.87 -25.58 63.61
C GLY A 195 -18.67 -26.37 64.19
N ASP A 196 -17.57 -25.68 64.46
CA ASP A 196 -16.54 -26.01 65.48
C ASP A 196 -15.55 -27.22 65.35
N ARG A 197 -14.37 -27.03 66.00
CA ARG A 197 -13.42 -27.99 66.64
C ARG A 197 -12.57 -29.04 65.86
N ARG A 198 -11.27 -28.68 65.81
CA ARG A 198 -10.09 -29.33 66.46
C ARG A 198 -9.46 -30.65 65.92
N ARG A 199 -8.14 -30.48 65.64
CA ARG A 199 -6.96 -31.27 66.07
C ARG A 199 -6.77 -32.73 65.62
N GLY A 200 -5.63 -32.94 64.94
CA GLY A 200 -4.73 -34.11 65.12
C GLY A 200 -4.11 -34.61 63.81
N ARG A 201 -2.88 -35.14 63.68
CA ARG A 201 -1.58 -35.10 64.41
C ARG A 201 -0.74 -36.26 63.81
N LYS A 202 0.49 -35.98 63.33
CA LYS A 202 1.56 -36.98 62.97
C LYS A 202 1.22 -37.90 61.77
N LYS A 203 2.14 -38.54 61.01
CA LYS A 203 3.62 -38.74 60.90
C LYS A 203 3.88 -38.95 59.37
N GLY A 204 5.07 -38.93 58.74
CA GLY A 204 6.49 -38.91 59.11
C GLY A 204 7.30 -39.76 58.07
N TYR A 205 8.64 -39.59 57.99
CA TYR A 205 9.64 -40.41 57.21
C TYR A 205 9.70 -40.20 55.68
N GLU A 206 10.85 -40.23 54.96
CA GLU A 206 12.30 -40.18 55.34
C GLU A 206 13.20 -39.71 54.14
N LYS A 207 14.53 -39.58 54.38
CA LYS A 207 15.64 -39.14 53.48
C LYS A 207 16.27 -40.24 52.61
N VAL A 208 17.00 -39.84 51.53
CA VAL A 208 18.33 -40.39 51.14
C VAL A 208 19.20 -39.25 50.51
N ASP A 209 20.54 -39.30 50.62
CA ASP A 209 21.54 -38.28 50.19
C ASP A 209 22.57 -38.77 49.11
N GLY A 210 23.37 -37.84 48.52
CA GLY A 210 24.61 -38.07 47.71
C GLY A 210 24.65 -37.30 46.36
N GLY A 211 25.74 -36.80 45.74
CA GLY A 211 27.20 -36.68 46.03
C GLY A 211 28.10 -37.12 44.84
N GLY A 212 29.15 -36.45 44.34
CA GLY A 212 29.76 -35.11 44.57
C GLY A 212 31.13 -34.92 43.83
N GLY A 213 31.58 -33.67 43.54
CA GLY A 213 32.88 -33.31 42.88
C GLY A 213 32.79 -32.97 41.35
N GLY A 214 33.72 -32.26 40.68
CA GLY A 214 34.93 -31.50 41.06
C GLY A 214 35.91 -31.29 39.85
N LEU A 215 36.76 -30.22 39.88
CA LEU A 215 37.96 -29.91 39.03
C LEU A 215 37.89 -28.74 38.00
N ALA A 216 39.02 -28.01 37.88
CA ALA A 216 39.36 -26.93 36.94
C ALA A 216 40.89 -26.94 36.65
N PRO A 217 41.42 -26.30 35.58
CA PRO A 217 42.39 -25.19 35.82
C PRO A 217 42.58 -24.09 34.72
N LYS A 218 43.15 -22.93 35.13
CA LYS A 218 44.06 -21.94 34.45
C LYS A 218 43.77 -21.50 32.99
N VAL A 219 43.50 -20.22 32.65
CA VAL A 219 44.25 -18.92 32.78
C VAL A 219 45.47 -18.76 31.86
N ILE A 220 45.43 -17.73 30.98
CA ILE A 220 46.51 -16.80 30.57
C ILE A 220 45.86 -15.52 30.00
N THR A 221 46.46 -14.35 30.25
CA THR A 221 46.06 -13.02 29.72
C THR A 221 47.30 -12.25 29.25
N VAL A 222 47.20 -11.47 28.16
CA VAL A 222 48.21 -10.47 27.71
C VAL A 222 47.48 -9.24 27.16
N ALA A 223 48.05 -8.03 27.32
CA ALA A 223 47.40 -6.76 26.95
C ALA A 223 48.36 -5.71 26.35
N GLY A 224 47.84 -4.87 25.45
CA GLY A 224 48.39 -3.58 24.97
C GLY A 224 49.36 -3.63 23.76
N PRO A 225 49.68 -2.49 23.10
CA PRO A 225 49.07 -1.14 23.18
C PRO A 225 48.84 -0.39 21.82
N SER A 226 48.13 0.74 21.91
CA SER A 226 48.05 1.96 21.03
C SER A 226 48.67 2.04 19.61
N GLY A 227 47.91 2.63 18.66
CA GLY A 227 48.41 3.23 17.39
C GLY A 227 47.35 4.09 16.66
N GLU A 228 47.75 5.19 16.00
CA GLU A 228 46.85 6.20 15.39
C GLU A 228 46.47 5.98 13.91
N ARG A 229 45.36 6.65 13.50
CA ARG A 229 45.00 7.15 12.14
C ARG A 229 44.88 6.16 10.97
N TYR A 230 43.64 6.00 10.47
CA TYR A 230 43.17 6.57 9.19
C TYR A 230 41.68 6.22 9.02
N GLU A 231 40.76 7.15 9.23
CA GLU A 231 39.34 6.88 8.95
C GLU A 231 39.08 7.02 7.44
N ARG A 232 38.72 5.88 6.86
CA ARG A 232 38.33 5.75 5.45
C ARG A 232 36.84 5.97 5.38
N ASP A 233 36.44 7.00 4.65
CA ASP A 233 35.05 7.41 4.49
C ASP A 233 34.16 6.22 4.09
N ARG A 234 33.16 5.90 4.92
CA ARG A 234 32.24 4.79 4.69
C ARG A 234 30.93 5.36 4.18
N GLY A 235 30.67 5.15 2.89
CA GLY A 235 29.44 5.59 2.23
C GLY A 235 28.19 5.23 3.05
N ARG A 236 27.43 6.26 3.43
CA ARG A 236 26.13 6.10 4.08
C ARG A 236 25.16 5.44 3.11
N ARG A 237 24.50 4.38 3.58
CA ARG A 237 23.54 3.59 2.80
C ARG A 237 22.22 4.36 2.74
N VAL A 238 21.92 4.99 1.60
CA VAL A 238 20.62 5.65 1.38
C VAL A 238 19.56 4.58 1.14
N VAL A 239 18.52 4.55 1.97
CA VAL A 239 17.41 3.61 1.90
C VAL A 239 16.15 4.40 1.58
N SER A 240 15.40 3.98 0.56
CA SER A 240 14.03 4.44 0.34
C SER A 240 13.15 3.91 1.47
N GLY A 241 12.45 4.79 2.17
CA GLY A 241 11.68 4.46 3.37
C GLY A 241 12.48 4.49 4.67
N ALA A 242 12.25 5.54 5.45
CA ALA A 242 12.85 5.67 6.77
C ALA A 242 12.09 4.86 7.82
N GLN A 243 12.63 3.68 8.15
CA GLN A 243 12.31 3.01 9.42
C GLN A 243 13.50 2.33 10.11
N LEU A 244 14.62 2.15 9.39
CA LEU A 244 15.83 1.49 9.91
C LEU A 244 16.63 2.31 10.95
N GLU A 245 16.19 3.54 11.25
CA GLU A 245 16.75 4.40 12.31
C GLU A 245 15.70 4.80 13.36
N GLU A 246 14.47 4.27 13.31
CA GLU A 246 13.42 4.57 14.29
C GLU A 246 13.66 3.84 15.62
N GLY A 247 14.49 4.44 16.47
CA GLY A 247 14.77 4.02 17.84
C GLY A 247 13.58 4.22 18.80
N ILE A 248 12.44 3.60 18.52
CA ILE A 248 11.29 3.55 19.43
C ILE A 248 11.40 2.30 20.31
N GLU A 249 11.88 2.46 21.56
CA GLU A 249 11.86 1.37 22.53
C GLU A 249 10.42 0.92 22.80
N ASN A 250 10.10 -0.32 22.40
CA ASN A 250 8.87 -0.97 22.80
C ASN A 250 8.85 -1.19 24.33
N VAL A 251 8.06 -0.39 25.06
CA VAL A 251 7.83 -0.56 26.51
C VAL A 251 6.91 -1.76 26.76
N ARG A 252 7.42 -2.97 26.47
CA ARG A 252 6.75 -4.24 26.76
C ARG A 252 7.70 -5.45 26.78
N ASP A 253 8.83 -5.35 27.48
CA ASP A 253 9.38 -6.48 28.24
C ASP A 253 10.46 -6.05 29.25
N ARG A 254 10.14 -6.10 30.55
CA ARG A 254 11.14 -6.08 31.63
C ARG A 254 10.89 -7.25 32.57
N LYS A 255 11.68 -8.31 32.42
CA LYS A 255 11.91 -9.32 33.47
C LYS A 255 13.25 -9.06 34.19
N PRO A 256 13.38 -9.45 35.46
CA PRO A 256 14.28 -8.74 36.37
C PRO A 256 15.70 -9.33 36.41
N HIS A 257 16.71 -8.49 36.23
CA HIS A 257 18.07 -8.81 36.66
C HIS A 257 18.29 -8.47 38.14
N ARG A 258 18.44 -9.52 38.95
CA ARG A 258 19.15 -9.56 40.24
C ARG A 258 20.28 -10.59 40.09
N SER A 259 21.45 -10.51 40.72
CA SER A 259 22.25 -9.42 41.32
C SER A 259 23.49 -10.08 41.96
N GLY A 260 24.68 -9.48 41.89
CA GLY A 260 25.91 -10.05 42.51
C GLY A 260 27.18 -9.45 41.87
N LEU A 261 27.71 -8.28 42.23
CA LEU A 261 27.99 -7.64 43.53
C LEU A 261 29.15 -8.28 44.34
N ARG A 262 30.37 -7.76 44.13
CA ARG A 262 31.35 -7.30 45.16
C ARG A 262 32.61 -6.74 44.46
N GLY A 263 33.27 -5.68 44.94
CA GLY A 263 32.91 -4.78 46.03
C GLY A 263 34.09 -3.91 46.49
N GLY A 264 33.79 -2.78 47.15
CA GLY A 264 34.78 -1.87 47.75
C GLY A 264 34.57 -0.41 47.30
N GLY A 265 34.23 0.55 48.16
CA GLY A 265 33.74 0.45 49.53
C GLY A 265 34.03 1.72 50.33
N PHE A 266 33.01 2.28 50.99
CA PHE A 266 33.18 2.97 52.27
C PHE A 266 31.85 3.01 53.03
N MET A 267 31.94 2.94 54.36
CA MET A 267 30.79 2.94 55.28
C MET A 267 31.07 3.96 56.38
N GLY A 268 30.03 4.64 56.86
CA GLY A 268 30.16 5.54 58.00
C GLY A 268 28.80 5.95 58.57
N MET A 269 28.34 5.20 59.59
CA MET A 269 27.30 5.59 60.57
C MET A 269 25.83 5.71 60.08
N ASN A 270 24.79 5.42 60.88
CA ASN A 270 24.64 4.49 62.02
C ASN A 270 23.14 4.32 62.35
N PHE A 271 22.76 3.25 63.09
CA PHE A 271 21.40 2.90 63.59
C PHE A 271 20.31 2.65 62.50
N GLY A 272 19.43 1.64 62.57
CA GLY A 272 18.95 0.77 63.66
C GLY A 272 17.45 1.03 63.89
N GLY A 273 16.53 0.08 64.05
CA GLY A 273 16.56 -1.39 64.11
C GLY A 273 15.19 -1.87 64.67
N ASN A 274 14.86 -3.17 64.53
CA ASN A 274 13.63 -3.83 65.06
C ASN A 274 12.29 -3.48 64.35
N SER A 275 11.28 -4.36 64.26
CA SER A 275 11.19 -5.79 64.59
C SER A 275 10.21 -6.55 63.67
N GLU A 276 10.21 -7.87 63.88
CA GLU A 276 9.49 -8.97 63.25
C GLU A 276 7.96 -8.85 63.01
N ASP A 277 7.53 -9.73 62.10
CA ASP A 277 6.31 -10.57 62.15
C ASP A 277 5.06 -10.17 61.33
N SER A 278 4.20 -11.17 61.12
CA SER A 278 2.87 -11.21 60.47
C SER A 278 2.78 -11.69 59.01
N MET A 279 2.37 -12.95 58.94
CA MET A 279 1.78 -13.70 57.83
C MET A 279 0.82 -12.97 56.85
N LEU A 280 0.83 -13.49 55.62
CA LEU A 280 -0.35 -13.86 54.79
C LEU A 280 -1.68 -13.12 55.03
N ARG A 281 -2.06 -12.23 54.10
CA ARG A 281 -3.45 -12.17 53.61
C ARG A 281 -3.54 -11.60 52.20
N SER A 282 -3.70 -12.48 51.21
CA SER A 282 -4.13 -12.06 49.87
C SER A 282 -5.54 -11.48 49.92
N LYS A 283 -5.73 -10.30 49.32
CA LYS A 283 -7.03 -9.77 48.89
C LYS A 283 -7.00 -9.65 47.36
N PRO A 284 -8.14 -9.76 46.65
CA PRO A 284 -8.15 -9.70 45.19
C PRO A 284 -7.67 -8.35 44.68
N GLN A 285 -6.91 -8.34 43.59
CA GLN A 285 -6.65 -7.11 42.83
C GLN A 285 -7.96 -6.63 42.19
N ALA A 286 -8.21 -5.33 42.29
CA ALA A 286 -9.30 -4.68 41.57
C ALA A 286 -9.04 -4.73 40.05
N THR A 287 -10.12 -4.81 39.26
CA THR A 287 -9.99 -4.76 37.79
C THR A 287 -9.69 -3.34 37.30
N GLU A 288 -9.12 -3.25 36.11
CA GLU A 288 -8.72 -1.99 35.46
C GLU A 288 -9.90 -1.01 35.21
N SER A 289 -11.14 -1.46 35.40
CA SER A 289 -12.37 -0.66 35.24
C SER A 289 -12.67 0.32 36.39
N ASP A 290 -12.03 0.19 37.56
CA ASP A 290 -12.33 1.04 38.73
C ASP A 290 -11.41 2.25 38.92
N LEU A 291 -10.37 2.42 38.10
CA LEU A 291 -9.45 3.57 38.18
C LEU A 291 -9.97 4.85 37.48
N TRP A 292 -11.10 4.78 36.75
CA TRP A 292 -11.61 5.89 35.93
C TRP A 292 -12.89 6.57 36.46
N ARG A 293 -13.21 6.43 37.75
CA ARG A 293 -14.34 7.16 38.40
C ARG A 293 -13.87 8.39 39.19
N GLY A 294 -13.71 9.51 38.49
CA GLY A 294 -13.57 10.83 39.11
C GLY A 294 -14.84 11.26 39.87
N LYS A 295 -14.68 11.82 41.08
CA LYS A 295 -15.80 12.27 41.93
C LYS A 295 -16.58 13.44 41.29
N PRO A 296 -17.92 13.51 41.42
CA PRO A 296 -18.72 14.60 40.87
C PRO A 296 -18.46 15.94 41.57
N ARG A 297 -18.49 17.04 40.79
CA ARG A 297 -18.40 18.42 41.31
C ARG A 297 -19.77 18.92 41.80
N PRO A 298 -19.83 19.76 42.85
CA PRO A 298 -21.09 20.17 43.47
C PRO A 298 -21.98 21.05 42.57
N TRP A 299 -23.29 20.79 42.63
CA TRP A 299 -24.31 21.23 41.67
C TRP A 299 -24.56 22.74 41.55
N TYR A 300 -24.16 23.56 42.54
CA TYR A 300 -24.62 24.96 42.60
C TYR A 300 -23.99 25.90 41.54
N LYS A 301 -22.87 25.52 40.91
CA LYS A 301 -22.15 26.37 39.94
C LYS A 301 -22.71 26.35 38.51
N GLN A 302 -23.73 25.54 38.20
CA GLN A 302 -24.28 25.44 36.84
C GLN A 302 -25.28 26.56 36.47
N LYS A 303 -25.93 27.21 37.45
CA LYS A 303 -27.06 28.14 37.17
C LYS A 303 -26.67 29.42 36.42
N LYS A 304 -25.43 29.93 36.53
CA LYS A 304 -25.03 31.18 35.83
C LYS A 304 -24.90 31.04 34.31
N LYS A 305 -24.61 29.83 33.78
CA LYS A 305 -24.50 29.62 32.32
C LYS A 305 -25.87 29.51 31.63
N LEU A 306 -26.88 29.01 32.34
CA LEU A 306 -28.23 28.84 31.80
C LEU A 306 -28.90 30.20 31.50
N TRP A 307 -28.78 31.17 32.41
CA TRP A 307 -29.31 32.53 32.21
C TRP A 307 -28.66 33.27 31.04
N TRP A 308 -27.35 33.05 30.80
CA TRP A 308 -26.67 33.59 29.63
C TRP A 308 -27.19 33.00 28.31
N LEU A 309 -27.46 31.68 28.28
CA LEU A 309 -28.02 31.02 27.11
C LEU A 309 -29.43 31.54 26.77
N VAL A 310 -30.28 31.69 27.79
CA VAL A 310 -31.65 32.23 27.62
C VAL A 310 -31.63 33.67 27.10
N GLY A 311 -30.70 34.50 27.57
CA GLY A 311 -30.52 35.86 27.05
C GLY A 311 -30.18 35.89 25.56
N VAL A 312 -29.21 35.09 25.13
CA VAL A 312 -28.80 35.01 23.71
C VAL A 312 -29.92 34.47 22.82
N CYS A 313 -30.61 33.42 23.25
CA CYS A 313 -31.76 32.88 22.50
C CYS A 313 -32.90 33.91 22.35
N THR A 314 -33.16 34.72 23.38
CA THR A 314 -34.22 35.75 23.34
C THR A 314 -33.89 36.85 22.33
N VAL A 315 -32.63 37.31 22.27
CA VAL A 315 -32.19 38.32 21.29
C VAL A 315 -32.28 37.79 19.85
N LEU A 316 -31.87 36.54 19.60
CA LEU A 316 -31.99 35.91 18.28
C LEU A 316 -33.45 35.79 17.83
N LEU A 317 -34.37 35.46 18.74
CA LEU A 317 -35.79 35.32 18.44
C LEU A 317 -36.44 36.67 18.07
N ILE A 318 -36.04 37.76 18.75
CA ILE A 318 -36.45 39.13 18.40
C ILE A 318 -35.94 39.52 17.00
N ILE A 319 -34.69 39.22 16.66
CA ILE A 319 -34.12 39.49 15.33
C ILE A 319 -34.90 38.74 14.23
N ILE A 320 -35.25 37.47 14.45
CA ILE A 320 -36.03 36.66 13.51
C ILE A 320 -37.43 37.25 13.29
N ILE A 321 -38.10 37.72 14.35
CA ILE A 321 -39.42 38.37 14.25
C ILE A 321 -39.34 39.68 13.44
N ILE A 322 -38.29 40.48 13.64
CA ILE A 322 -38.09 41.73 12.90
C ILE A 322 -37.83 41.45 11.41
N VAL A 323 -37.02 40.45 11.07
CA VAL A 323 -36.77 40.06 9.67
C VAL A 323 -38.04 39.52 9.01
N ALA A 324 -38.84 38.72 9.71
CA ALA A 324 -40.11 38.19 9.21
C ALA A 324 -41.17 39.29 8.97
N ALA A 325 -41.14 40.39 9.73
CA ALA A 325 -42.07 41.52 9.57
C ALA A 325 -41.74 42.45 8.39
N VAL A 326 -40.52 42.38 7.82
CA VAL A 326 -40.04 43.30 6.77
C VAL A 326 -40.18 42.72 5.35
N VAL A 327 -40.54 41.43 5.20
CA VAL A 327 -40.64 40.76 3.89
C VAL A 327 -42.05 40.23 3.61
N VAL A 328 -43.00 41.15 3.39
CA VAL A 328 -44.27 40.87 2.68
C VAL A 328 -44.65 42.05 1.78
N PRO A 329 -44.69 41.84 0.46
CA PRO A 329 -45.64 42.57 -0.40
C PRO A 329 -46.73 41.64 -0.97
N ASN A 330 -47.91 42.20 -1.18
CA ASN A 330 -49.12 41.51 -1.64
C ASN A 330 -49.03 40.93 -3.05
N SER A 331 -49.88 39.93 -3.29
CA SER A 331 -50.17 39.33 -4.59
C SER A 331 -50.92 40.27 -5.53
N GLY A 332 -50.53 40.26 -6.81
CA GLY A 332 -51.22 40.95 -7.90
C GLY A 332 -50.96 40.24 -9.24
N LYS A 333 -52.00 40.04 -10.05
CA LYS A 333 -51.92 39.40 -11.37
C LYS A 333 -51.23 40.31 -12.39
N GLY A 334 -50.46 39.73 -13.31
CA GLY A 334 -49.94 40.40 -14.51
C GLY A 334 -49.11 39.47 -15.39
N ASP A 335 -49.40 39.44 -16.69
CA ASP A 335 -48.78 38.52 -17.65
C ASP A 335 -47.41 38.96 -18.19
N ASN A 336 -46.65 37.94 -18.62
CA ASN A 336 -45.63 37.94 -19.69
C ASN A 336 -44.23 38.58 -19.50
N LYS A 337 -43.29 37.87 -20.14
CA LYS A 337 -41.87 38.17 -20.40
C LYS A 337 -40.93 38.34 -19.20
N ARG A 338 -40.14 37.29 -18.96
CA ARG A 338 -38.79 37.37 -18.39
C ARG A 338 -37.80 36.85 -19.42
N ASP A 339 -36.79 37.64 -19.75
CA ASP A 339 -35.55 37.18 -20.36
C ASP A 339 -34.40 37.37 -19.36
N ASN A 340 -33.56 36.34 -19.26
CA ASN A 340 -32.21 36.25 -18.66
C ASN A 340 -31.88 36.88 -17.31
N GLY A 341 -31.26 36.05 -16.44
CA GLY A 341 -30.48 36.57 -15.30
C GLY A 341 -30.15 35.61 -14.16
N SER A 342 -30.08 34.28 -14.33
CA SER A 342 -29.75 33.36 -13.24
C SER A 342 -28.64 32.37 -13.59
N GLY A 343 -27.43 32.65 -13.11
CA GLY A 343 -26.37 31.64 -13.00
C GLY A 343 -26.67 30.71 -11.83
N GLY A 344 -27.46 29.66 -12.08
CA GLY A 344 -27.73 28.58 -11.13
C GLY A 344 -27.14 27.28 -11.64
N SER A 345 -26.28 26.64 -10.83
CA SER A 345 -25.76 25.31 -11.13
C SER A 345 -26.88 24.28 -11.00
N SER A 346 -27.46 23.86 -12.13
CA SER A 346 -28.46 22.79 -12.16
C SER A 346 -27.78 21.42 -12.20
N SER A 347 -27.76 20.70 -11.08
CA SER A 347 -27.51 19.26 -11.07
C SER A 347 -28.68 18.53 -11.72
N SER A 348 -28.61 18.32 -13.03
CA SER A 348 -29.64 17.60 -13.79
C SER A 348 -29.53 16.10 -13.54
N SER A 349 -30.10 15.61 -12.44
CA SER A 349 -30.14 14.18 -12.15
C SER A 349 -30.81 13.42 -13.31
N ASN A 350 -30.03 12.60 -14.03
CA ASN A 350 -30.48 11.72 -15.11
C ASN A 350 -31.44 10.60 -14.65
N LEU A 351 -31.78 10.54 -13.35
CA LEU A 351 -32.85 9.70 -12.78
C LEU A 351 -34.18 9.80 -13.54
N GLY A 352 -34.51 10.97 -14.11
CA GLY A 352 -35.72 11.15 -14.94
C GLY A 352 -35.77 10.31 -16.22
N SER A 353 -34.68 9.62 -16.58
CA SER A 353 -34.63 8.70 -17.73
C SER A 353 -35.07 7.26 -17.42
N ILE A 354 -35.29 6.91 -16.15
CA ILE A 354 -35.69 5.56 -15.70
C ILE A 354 -36.83 5.61 -14.68
N SER A 355 -37.59 4.51 -14.55
CA SER A 355 -38.62 4.36 -13.51
C SER A 355 -38.04 3.69 -12.26
N PRO A 356 -38.46 4.03 -11.03
CA PRO A 356 -38.17 3.23 -9.85
C PRO A 356 -38.54 1.75 -10.01
N ASP A 357 -39.62 1.45 -10.74
CA ASP A 357 -40.08 0.09 -11.00
C ASP A 357 -39.20 -0.70 -12.00
N SER A 358 -38.24 -0.05 -12.69
CA SER A 358 -37.26 -0.78 -13.52
C SER A 358 -36.10 -1.35 -12.72
N ILE A 359 -36.04 -1.08 -11.41
CA ILE A 359 -35.09 -1.71 -10.48
C ILE A 359 -35.82 -2.87 -9.77
N PRO A 360 -35.34 -4.12 -9.84
CA PRO A 360 -35.95 -5.24 -9.13
C PRO A 360 -36.03 -4.99 -7.62
N LYS A 361 -37.12 -5.41 -6.97
CA LYS A 361 -37.37 -5.15 -5.54
C LYS A 361 -36.38 -5.87 -4.61
N ASP A 362 -35.76 -6.92 -5.11
CA ASP A 362 -34.71 -7.73 -4.51
C ASP A 362 -33.29 -7.31 -4.93
N ALA A 363 -33.16 -6.28 -5.79
CA ALA A 363 -31.87 -5.74 -6.17
C ALA A 363 -31.12 -5.20 -4.93
N PRO A 364 -29.82 -5.49 -4.77
CA PRO A 364 -29.01 -4.93 -3.70
C PRO A 364 -29.07 -3.40 -3.68
N SER A 365 -29.24 -2.80 -2.49
CA SER A 365 -29.41 -1.34 -2.35
C SER A 365 -28.27 -0.51 -2.94
N TRP A 366 -27.04 -1.02 -2.94
CA TRP A 366 -25.88 -0.38 -3.56
C TRP A 366 -25.93 -0.35 -5.10
N LEU A 367 -26.81 -1.14 -5.74
CA LEU A 367 -27.15 -1.04 -7.17
C LEU A 367 -28.35 -0.12 -7.46
N ASN A 368 -29.06 0.40 -6.46
CA ASN A 368 -30.24 1.21 -6.70
C ASN A 368 -29.86 2.70 -6.92
N PRO A 369 -29.98 3.25 -8.15
CA PRO A 369 -29.56 4.62 -8.43
C PRO A 369 -30.38 5.68 -7.70
N PHE A 370 -31.61 5.35 -7.27
CA PHE A 370 -32.49 6.27 -6.53
C PHE A 370 -32.02 6.54 -5.08
N VAL A 371 -30.97 5.85 -4.60
CA VAL A 371 -30.34 6.12 -3.29
C VAL A 371 -28.87 6.54 -3.39
N TRP A 372 -28.34 6.73 -4.60
CA TRP A 372 -26.98 7.25 -4.80
C TRP A 372 -26.96 8.79 -4.61
N ALA A 373 -25.86 9.34 -4.09
CA ALA A 373 -25.76 10.80 -3.89
C ALA A 373 -25.53 11.58 -5.20
N SER A 374 -25.04 10.92 -6.25
CA SER A 374 -24.90 11.46 -7.60
C SER A 374 -25.09 10.34 -8.61
N THR A 375 -25.91 10.60 -9.62
CA THR A 375 -26.16 9.70 -10.75
C THR A 375 -25.50 10.21 -12.05
N ASP A 376 -24.79 11.33 -11.95
CA ASP A 376 -24.13 12.02 -13.07
C ASP A 376 -23.06 11.11 -13.72
N ASP A 377 -23.02 11.14 -15.05
CA ASP A 377 -22.19 10.30 -15.93
C ASP A 377 -22.36 8.78 -15.78
N PHE A 378 -23.39 8.30 -15.08
CA PHE A 378 -23.70 6.87 -14.99
C PHE A 378 -24.79 6.44 -15.99
N ASN A 379 -24.63 5.24 -16.55
CA ASN A 379 -25.73 4.48 -17.12
C ASN A 379 -26.57 3.87 -16.00
N LEU A 380 -27.81 4.32 -15.85
CA LEU A 380 -28.70 3.89 -14.76
C LEU A 380 -29.51 2.62 -15.08
N THR A 381 -29.32 2.04 -16.27
CA THR A 381 -29.98 0.79 -16.66
C THR A 381 -29.53 -0.33 -15.72
N TYR A 382 -30.47 -0.92 -14.99
CA TYR A 382 -30.18 -2.06 -14.11
C TYR A 382 -29.77 -3.30 -14.92
N THR A 383 -28.79 -4.03 -14.40
CA THR A 383 -28.36 -5.32 -14.95
C THR A 383 -27.88 -6.23 -13.83
N THR A 384 -28.17 -7.53 -13.97
CA THR A 384 -27.64 -8.59 -13.10
C THR A 384 -26.26 -9.08 -13.56
N GLU A 385 -25.74 -8.57 -14.67
CA GLU A 385 -24.46 -9.00 -15.22
C GLU A 385 -23.28 -8.64 -14.31
N THR A 386 -22.39 -9.61 -14.13
CA THR A 386 -21.15 -9.47 -13.38
C THR A 386 -19.99 -10.07 -14.15
N VAL A 387 -18.80 -9.46 -14.04
CA VAL A 387 -17.55 -10.04 -14.52
C VAL A 387 -16.61 -10.20 -13.32
N GLY A 388 -16.19 -11.43 -13.02
CA GLY A 388 -15.41 -11.70 -11.79
C GLY A 388 -16.17 -11.32 -10.50
N ASP A 389 -17.46 -11.66 -10.40
CA ASP A 389 -18.36 -11.31 -9.28
C ASP A 389 -18.56 -9.79 -9.05
N LEU A 390 -18.09 -8.95 -9.96
CA LEU A 390 -18.18 -7.48 -9.88
C LEU A 390 -19.23 -6.94 -10.85
N PRO A 391 -20.09 -6.00 -10.41
CA PRO A 391 -21.21 -5.48 -11.19
C PRO A 391 -20.72 -4.62 -12.36
N VAL A 392 -21.41 -4.71 -13.50
CA VAL A 392 -21.17 -3.82 -14.67
C VAL A 392 -22.10 -2.59 -14.71
N MET A 393 -23.05 -2.48 -13.76
CA MET A 393 -23.99 -1.36 -13.68
C MET A 393 -23.28 -0.01 -13.47
N GLY A 394 -23.84 1.06 -14.05
CA GLY A 394 -23.21 2.38 -14.11
C GLY A 394 -22.42 2.63 -15.40
N LEU A 395 -22.02 1.57 -16.12
CA LEU A 395 -21.21 1.69 -17.33
C LEU A 395 -22.04 1.82 -18.62
N PHE A 396 -21.60 2.68 -19.53
CA PHE A 396 -22.03 2.66 -20.93
C PHE A 396 -21.35 1.50 -21.66
N THR A 397 -22.06 0.85 -22.60
CA THR A 397 -21.55 -0.29 -23.38
C THR A 397 -20.60 0.12 -24.50
N SER A 398 -20.77 1.32 -25.06
CA SER A 398 -19.83 1.98 -25.97
C SER A 398 -18.80 2.81 -25.22
N TRP A 399 -17.62 2.95 -25.79
CA TRP A 399 -16.54 3.81 -25.30
C TRP A 399 -15.74 4.36 -26.48
N ASP A 400 -15.03 5.48 -26.29
CA ASP A 400 -14.12 6.05 -27.28
C ASP A 400 -12.75 6.32 -26.66
N ASP A 401 -11.70 5.73 -27.25
CA ASP A 401 -10.31 5.90 -26.85
C ASP A 401 -9.56 6.90 -27.78
N SER A 402 -10.26 7.75 -28.54
CA SER A 402 -9.64 8.72 -29.47
C SER A 402 -8.94 9.91 -28.80
N ALA A 403 -9.28 10.22 -27.56
CA ALA A 403 -8.74 11.36 -26.81
C ALA A 403 -7.25 11.22 -26.48
N ARG A 404 -6.55 12.36 -26.39
CA ARG A 404 -5.19 12.51 -25.85
C ARG A 404 -5.19 13.53 -24.72
N ALA A 405 -4.41 13.30 -23.65
CA ALA A 405 -4.32 14.23 -22.52
C ALA A 405 -3.71 15.59 -22.89
N ASN A 406 -2.68 15.58 -23.74
CA ASN A 406 -2.02 16.78 -24.24
C ASN A 406 -1.28 16.50 -25.56
N ASP A 407 -0.68 17.52 -26.17
CA ASP A 407 -0.07 17.42 -27.50
C ASP A 407 1.27 16.66 -27.55
N ASN A 408 1.90 16.41 -26.39
CA ASN A 408 3.19 15.70 -26.30
C ASN A 408 3.02 14.17 -26.23
N VAL A 409 1.79 13.68 -26.10
CA VAL A 409 1.49 12.27 -25.80
C VAL A 409 0.52 11.64 -26.81
N PRO A 410 0.63 10.33 -27.09
CA PRO A 410 -0.28 9.65 -28.00
C PRO A 410 -1.70 9.53 -27.40
N PRO A 411 -2.77 9.61 -28.22
CA PRO A 411 -4.12 9.30 -27.78
C PRO A 411 -4.24 7.86 -27.25
N LEU A 412 -5.28 7.57 -26.47
CA LEU A 412 -5.45 6.28 -25.79
C LEU A 412 -5.41 5.09 -26.76
N ASN A 413 -6.05 5.21 -27.93
CA ASN A 413 -6.07 4.19 -28.99
C ASN A 413 -4.74 3.98 -29.74
N LYS A 414 -3.65 4.64 -29.32
CA LYS A 414 -2.29 4.41 -29.83
C LYS A 414 -1.37 3.92 -28.72
N PRO A 415 -0.38 3.04 -29.03
CA PRO A 415 0.60 2.60 -28.05
C PRO A 415 1.34 3.78 -27.42
N TRP A 416 1.57 3.74 -26.10
CA TRP A 416 2.38 4.73 -25.41
C TRP A 416 3.84 4.74 -25.91
N GLY A 417 4.36 3.56 -26.24
CA GLY A 417 5.77 3.34 -26.55
C GLY A 417 6.58 3.04 -25.29
N ASP A 418 7.83 3.48 -25.30
CA ASP A 418 8.85 3.17 -24.31
C ASP A 418 8.89 4.22 -23.20
N TYR A 419 8.59 3.83 -21.96
CA TYR A 419 8.57 4.73 -20.80
C TYR A 419 9.94 5.32 -20.45
N SER A 420 11.05 4.69 -20.87
CA SER A 420 12.40 5.30 -20.72
C SER A 420 12.65 6.48 -21.67
N LYS A 421 11.78 6.67 -22.67
CA LYS A 421 11.85 7.76 -23.67
C LYS A 421 10.67 8.73 -23.57
N ARG A 422 9.55 8.25 -23.03
CA ARG A 422 8.36 9.04 -22.69
C ARG A 422 7.94 8.66 -21.27
N PRO A 423 8.59 9.20 -20.24
CA PRO A 423 8.21 8.95 -18.85
C PRO A 423 6.77 9.40 -18.59
N ALA A 424 6.09 8.73 -17.66
CA ALA A 424 4.79 9.16 -17.16
C ALA A 424 4.89 10.48 -16.38
N ARG A 425 3.91 11.37 -16.57
CA ARG A 425 3.71 12.58 -15.77
C ARG A 425 2.33 12.52 -15.14
N GLY A 426 2.28 11.85 -14.00
CA GLY A 426 1.04 11.48 -13.34
C GLY A 426 0.74 12.27 -12.07
N VAL A 427 -0.48 12.08 -11.57
CA VAL A 427 -0.88 12.55 -10.23
C VAL A 427 -1.78 11.52 -9.56
N ASN A 428 -1.78 11.51 -8.24
CA ASN A 428 -2.63 10.67 -7.42
C ASN A 428 -3.94 11.39 -7.06
N VAL A 429 -5.06 10.69 -7.14
CA VAL A 429 -6.35 11.14 -6.54
C VAL A 429 -6.56 10.49 -5.16
N GLY A 430 -5.55 10.64 -4.29
CA GLY A 430 -5.56 10.14 -2.91
C GLY A 430 -6.57 10.84 -2.00
N GLY A 431 -6.84 10.25 -0.83
CA GLY A 431 -7.92 10.68 0.07
C GLY A 431 -9.35 10.56 -0.47
N TRP A 432 -9.55 10.02 -1.68
CA TRP A 432 -10.87 9.86 -2.30
C TRP A 432 -11.51 8.50 -2.02
N LEU A 433 -11.05 7.42 -2.66
CA LEU A 433 -11.63 6.05 -2.52
C LEU A 433 -10.90 5.17 -1.49
N SER A 434 -9.80 5.68 -0.93
CA SER A 434 -9.21 5.28 0.35
C SER A 434 -9.02 6.58 1.14
N LEU A 435 -9.55 6.67 2.36
CA LEU A 435 -9.51 7.92 3.13
C LEU A 435 -8.21 8.13 3.88
N GLU A 436 -7.79 9.40 3.91
CA GLU A 436 -6.58 9.83 4.61
C GLU A 436 -6.81 11.10 5.44
N PRO A 437 -6.52 11.06 6.75
CA PRO A 437 -6.82 12.17 7.65
C PRO A 437 -6.10 13.49 7.38
N PHE A 438 -4.97 13.48 6.66
CA PHE A 438 -4.23 14.70 6.33
C PHE A 438 -4.67 15.33 5.01
N ILE A 439 -5.26 14.53 4.11
CA ILE A 439 -5.84 15.01 2.86
C ILE A 439 -7.26 15.56 3.12
N THR A 440 -8.02 14.88 4.00
CA THR A 440 -9.44 15.16 4.31
C THR A 440 -9.71 15.38 5.81
N PRO A 441 -8.97 16.27 6.51
CA PRO A 441 -9.09 16.45 7.96
C PRO A 441 -10.48 16.82 8.48
N SER A 442 -11.39 17.35 7.63
CA SER A 442 -12.80 17.58 8.00
C SER A 442 -13.52 16.30 8.40
N LEU A 443 -13.23 15.17 7.72
CA LEU A 443 -13.78 13.84 8.02
C LEU A 443 -13.26 13.23 9.32
N PHE A 444 -12.19 13.79 9.90
CA PHE A 444 -11.53 13.29 11.10
C PHE A 444 -11.56 14.28 12.28
N ASN A 445 -12.31 15.38 12.15
CA ASN A 445 -12.41 16.45 13.16
C ASN A 445 -13.30 16.06 14.35
N TYR A 446 -12.84 15.12 15.16
CA TYR A 446 -13.50 14.62 16.37
C TYR A 446 -12.65 14.83 17.63
N ASP A 447 -13.30 14.80 18.80
CA ASP A 447 -12.61 14.72 20.10
C ASP A 447 -11.78 13.42 20.16
N SER A 448 -10.49 13.53 20.48
CA SER A 448 -9.54 12.40 20.45
C SER A 448 -9.94 11.23 21.34
N ARG A 449 -10.80 11.44 22.35
CA ARG A 449 -11.38 10.37 23.18
C ARG A 449 -12.17 9.31 22.39
N TYR A 450 -12.60 9.64 21.16
CA TYR A 450 -13.32 8.70 20.29
C TYR A 450 -12.39 7.75 19.53
N GLY A 451 -11.07 8.01 19.49
CA GLY A 451 -10.08 7.13 18.86
C GLY A 451 -10.25 6.97 17.34
N ILE A 452 -10.74 8.01 16.66
CA ILE A 452 -10.96 8.02 15.21
C ILE A 452 -9.65 8.48 14.54
N VAL A 453 -8.98 7.55 13.87
CA VAL A 453 -7.61 7.73 13.34
C VAL A 453 -7.43 7.27 11.88
N ASP A 454 -8.41 6.53 11.36
CA ASP A 454 -8.41 5.85 10.05
C ASP A 454 -9.86 5.57 9.58
N GLU A 455 -10.04 5.08 8.35
CA GLU A 455 -11.38 4.77 7.80
C GLU A 455 -12.11 3.69 8.61
N TYR A 456 -11.38 2.69 9.14
CA TYR A 456 -11.93 1.63 9.99
C TYR A 456 -12.62 2.20 11.24
N THR A 457 -11.93 3.05 11.98
CA THR A 457 -12.43 3.67 13.21
C THR A 457 -13.48 4.74 12.93
N LEU A 458 -13.35 5.50 11.82
CA LEU A 458 -14.36 6.46 11.36
C LEU A 458 -15.70 5.77 11.08
N CYS A 459 -15.73 4.74 10.25
CA CYS A 459 -16.98 4.04 9.93
C CYS A 459 -17.54 3.25 11.12
N LYS A 460 -16.69 2.73 12.01
CA LYS A 460 -17.14 2.15 13.28
C LYS A 460 -17.80 3.18 14.20
N HIS A 461 -17.32 4.43 14.21
CA HIS A 461 -17.94 5.52 14.96
C HIS A 461 -19.26 5.99 14.33
N LEU A 462 -19.28 6.16 13.00
CA LEU A 462 -20.46 6.62 12.27
C LEU A 462 -21.59 5.58 12.21
N ALA A 463 -21.26 4.29 12.31
CA ALA A 463 -22.18 3.16 12.19
C ALA A 463 -23.07 3.30 10.94
N SER A 464 -24.40 3.36 11.09
CA SER A 464 -25.34 3.52 9.97
C SER A 464 -25.13 4.78 9.13
N ARG A 465 -24.44 5.81 9.66
CA ARG A 465 -24.13 7.04 8.92
C ARG A 465 -22.91 6.91 8.00
N CYS A 466 -22.07 5.88 8.17
CA CYS A 466 -20.87 5.64 7.33
C CYS A 466 -21.22 5.68 5.84
N SER A 467 -22.32 5.01 5.44
CA SER A 467 -22.85 5.04 4.07
C SER A 467 -23.08 6.46 3.55
N SER A 468 -23.93 7.22 4.23
CA SER A 468 -24.29 8.59 3.82
C SER A 468 -23.12 9.58 3.79
N VAL A 469 -22.13 9.42 4.69
CA VAL A 469 -20.97 10.32 4.78
C VAL A 469 -19.96 10.01 3.69
N LEU A 470 -19.61 8.73 3.50
CA LEU A 470 -18.64 8.34 2.47
C LEU A 470 -19.21 8.48 1.05
N GLU A 471 -20.49 8.15 0.84
CA GLU A 471 -21.17 8.37 -0.45
C GLU A 471 -21.18 9.85 -0.84
N ALA A 472 -21.44 10.76 0.11
CA ALA A 472 -21.38 12.20 -0.14
C ALA A 472 -19.95 12.66 -0.48
N HIS A 473 -18.94 12.18 0.25
CA HIS A 473 -17.53 12.44 -0.03
C HIS A 473 -17.12 11.95 -1.43
N TYR A 474 -17.42 10.69 -1.75
CA TYR A 474 -17.09 10.09 -3.04
C TYR A 474 -17.78 10.83 -4.21
N ALA A 475 -18.98 11.37 -3.98
CA ALA A 475 -19.72 12.14 -4.98
C ALA A 475 -19.15 13.55 -5.25
N SER A 476 -18.52 14.21 -4.26
CA SER A 476 -18.17 15.64 -4.34
C SER A 476 -16.68 15.96 -4.31
N PHE A 477 -15.84 15.14 -3.69
CA PHE A 477 -14.41 15.45 -3.52
C PHE A 477 -13.62 15.38 -4.83
N VAL A 478 -13.97 14.42 -5.69
CA VAL A 478 -13.42 14.27 -7.04
C VAL A 478 -14.56 14.16 -8.05
N THR A 479 -14.48 14.95 -9.11
CA THR A 479 -15.52 15.12 -10.14
C THR A 479 -14.91 15.10 -11.54
N GLU A 480 -15.71 15.14 -12.61
CA GLU A 480 -15.16 15.24 -13.98
C GLU A 480 -14.21 16.45 -14.12
N SER A 481 -14.52 17.58 -13.49
CA SER A 481 -13.67 18.78 -13.58
C SER A 481 -12.26 18.52 -13.03
N THR A 482 -12.12 17.64 -12.03
CA THR A 482 -10.81 17.19 -11.54
C THR A 482 -9.95 16.62 -12.68
N PHE A 483 -10.51 15.72 -13.49
CA PHE A 483 -9.77 15.05 -14.58
C PHE A 483 -9.51 15.97 -15.77
N ARG A 484 -10.46 16.85 -16.10
CA ARG A 484 -10.25 17.92 -17.08
C ARG A 484 -9.09 18.84 -16.66
N ASP A 485 -9.05 19.22 -15.40
CA ASP A 485 -8.06 20.15 -14.87
C ASP A 485 -6.67 19.47 -14.75
N ILE A 486 -6.62 18.17 -14.43
CA ILE A 486 -5.40 17.33 -14.50
C ILE A 486 -4.82 17.32 -15.92
N ALA A 487 -5.63 17.01 -16.94
CA ALA A 487 -5.17 17.04 -18.33
C ALA A 487 -4.76 18.46 -18.76
N SER A 488 -5.50 19.48 -18.29
CA SER A 488 -5.19 20.89 -18.52
C SER A 488 -3.86 21.33 -17.87
N ALA A 489 -3.43 20.68 -16.79
CA ALA A 489 -2.12 20.85 -16.17
C ALA A 489 -0.99 20.13 -16.94
N GLY A 490 -1.27 19.56 -18.12
CA GLY A 490 -0.26 18.89 -18.94
C GLY A 490 0.18 17.52 -18.41
N LEU A 491 -0.51 16.98 -17.41
CA LEU A 491 -0.35 15.61 -16.93
C LEU A 491 -0.95 14.64 -17.95
N ASP A 492 -0.51 13.38 -17.92
CA ASP A 492 -0.90 12.34 -18.87
C ASP A 492 -1.34 11.01 -18.22
N HIS A 493 -1.11 10.86 -16.92
CA HIS A 493 -1.51 9.70 -16.12
C HIS A 493 -2.24 10.09 -14.83
N VAL A 494 -3.09 9.19 -14.32
CA VAL A 494 -3.67 9.27 -12.98
C VAL A 494 -3.49 7.93 -12.26
N ARG A 495 -2.95 7.98 -11.04
CA ARG A 495 -2.98 6.84 -10.10
C ARG A 495 -4.21 7.01 -9.21
N ILE A 496 -5.00 5.95 -9.10
CA ILE A 496 -6.28 5.96 -8.39
C ILE A 496 -6.18 4.98 -7.21
N PRO A 497 -5.90 5.46 -5.99
CA PRO A 497 -5.94 4.66 -4.77
C PRO A 497 -7.36 4.17 -4.46
N PHE A 498 -7.53 2.87 -4.27
CA PHE A 498 -8.76 2.25 -3.76
C PHE A 498 -8.44 0.97 -2.98
N SER A 499 -9.31 0.57 -2.07
CA SER A 499 -9.05 -0.54 -1.15
C SER A 499 -10.04 -1.69 -1.29
N TYR A 500 -9.71 -2.83 -0.68
CA TYR A 500 -10.39 -4.11 -0.91
C TYR A 500 -11.92 -4.08 -0.68
N TRP A 501 -12.43 -3.19 0.18
CA TRP A 501 -13.87 -3.02 0.44
C TRP A 501 -14.68 -2.54 -0.78
N ALA A 502 -14.03 -2.01 -1.83
CA ALA A 502 -14.66 -1.82 -3.14
C ALA A 502 -15.14 -3.15 -3.75
N VAL A 503 -14.44 -4.26 -3.49
CA VAL A 503 -14.72 -5.58 -4.06
C VAL A 503 -15.46 -6.48 -3.06
N GLN A 504 -14.97 -6.56 -1.82
CA GLN A 504 -15.43 -7.47 -0.78
C GLN A 504 -15.16 -6.90 0.62
N THR A 505 -16.10 -7.04 1.55
CA THR A 505 -15.85 -6.89 3.00
C THR A 505 -15.94 -8.26 3.69
N TYR A 506 -15.33 -8.40 4.88
CA TYR A 506 -15.33 -9.62 5.67
C TYR A 506 -15.99 -9.41 7.04
N ASP A 507 -16.26 -10.50 7.77
CA ASP A 507 -16.88 -10.45 9.09
C ASP A 507 -16.07 -9.58 10.06
N GLY A 508 -16.72 -8.55 10.62
CA GLY A 508 -16.09 -7.58 11.53
C GLY A 508 -15.50 -6.33 10.85
N ASP A 509 -15.60 -6.21 9.52
CA ASP A 509 -15.29 -4.98 8.80
C ASP A 509 -16.40 -3.93 8.98
N PRO A 510 -16.08 -2.68 9.36
CA PRO A 510 -17.02 -1.57 9.42
C PRO A 510 -17.12 -0.79 8.09
N TYR A 511 -16.28 -1.11 7.11
CA TYR A 511 -16.13 -0.34 5.86
C TYR A 511 -17.41 -0.33 5.00
N LEU A 512 -17.57 0.72 4.21
CA LEU A 512 -18.66 0.82 3.25
C LEU A 512 -18.42 -0.10 2.06
N PHE A 513 -19.06 -1.27 2.08
CA PHE A 513 -19.00 -2.26 1.01
C PHE A 513 -19.40 -1.68 -0.35
N ARG A 514 -18.56 -1.94 -1.36
CA ARG A 514 -18.83 -1.86 -2.81
C ARG A 514 -19.22 -0.49 -3.38
N THR A 515 -19.28 0.54 -2.56
CA THR A 515 -19.74 1.86 -3.01
C THR A 515 -18.65 2.57 -3.81
N SER A 516 -17.40 2.56 -3.32
CA SER A 516 -16.23 3.11 -4.00
C SER A 516 -15.94 2.46 -5.37
N TRP A 517 -16.35 1.21 -5.60
CA TRP A 517 -16.25 0.54 -6.91
C TRP A 517 -16.92 1.32 -8.03
N ARG A 518 -18.13 1.82 -7.78
CA ARG A 518 -18.90 2.60 -8.77
C ARG A 518 -18.16 3.89 -9.15
N TYR A 519 -17.51 4.54 -8.19
CA TYR A 519 -16.73 5.75 -8.40
C TYR A 519 -15.39 5.49 -9.09
N LEU A 520 -14.71 4.37 -8.80
CA LEU A 520 -13.52 3.94 -9.55
C LEU A 520 -13.86 3.75 -11.04
N LEU A 521 -14.98 3.11 -11.35
CA LEU A 521 -15.46 2.97 -12.73
C LEU A 521 -15.75 4.32 -13.40
N ARG A 522 -16.42 5.25 -12.70
CA ARG A 522 -16.65 6.61 -13.21
C ARG A 522 -15.34 7.38 -13.46
N ALA A 523 -14.36 7.24 -12.57
CA ALA A 523 -13.04 7.85 -12.71
C ALA A 523 -12.33 7.39 -13.99
N ILE A 524 -12.42 6.09 -14.32
CA ILE A 524 -11.83 5.54 -15.54
C ILE A 524 -12.52 6.12 -16.79
N GLU A 525 -13.83 6.35 -16.76
CA GLU A 525 -14.54 7.00 -17.87
C GLU A 525 -14.19 8.50 -17.99
N TRP A 526 -13.99 9.21 -16.88
CA TRP A 526 -13.49 10.59 -16.90
C TRP A 526 -12.04 10.67 -17.42
N CYS A 527 -11.16 9.76 -16.99
CA CYS A 527 -9.83 9.60 -17.58
C CYS A 527 -9.91 9.37 -19.09
N ARG A 528 -10.82 8.52 -19.57
CA ARG A 528 -11.02 8.24 -21.00
C ARG A 528 -11.40 9.51 -21.77
N LYS A 529 -12.41 10.22 -21.28
CA LYS A 529 -12.91 11.49 -21.87
C LYS A 529 -11.81 12.54 -22.03
N HIS A 530 -10.87 12.59 -21.08
CA HIS A 530 -9.74 13.54 -21.08
C HIS A 530 -8.41 12.91 -21.56
N GLY A 531 -8.43 11.71 -22.14
CA GLY A 531 -7.24 11.07 -22.73
C GLY A 531 -6.14 10.66 -21.74
N LEU A 532 -6.45 10.61 -20.44
CA LEU A 532 -5.54 10.25 -19.35
C LEU A 532 -5.45 8.73 -19.20
N ARG A 533 -4.24 8.21 -18.95
CA ARG A 533 -4.00 6.79 -18.69
C ARG A 533 -4.05 6.47 -17.19
N VAL A 534 -4.52 5.28 -16.84
CA VAL A 534 -4.80 4.87 -15.47
C VAL A 534 -3.72 3.94 -14.93
N ASN A 535 -3.24 4.26 -13.72
CA ASN A 535 -2.60 3.33 -12.81
C ASN A 535 -3.63 2.93 -11.73
N LEU A 536 -4.04 1.66 -11.71
CA LEU A 536 -4.89 1.11 -10.65
C LEU A 536 -4.05 0.86 -9.41
N ASP A 537 -4.42 1.42 -8.28
CA ASP A 537 -3.69 1.27 -7.03
C ASP A 537 -4.54 0.62 -5.92
N PRO A 538 -4.40 -0.71 -5.72
CA PRO A 538 -4.84 -1.43 -4.53
C PRO A 538 -4.12 -0.95 -3.25
N HIS A 539 -4.67 0.11 -2.67
CA HIS A 539 -4.02 0.90 -1.64
C HIS A 539 -4.18 0.31 -0.22
N GLY A 540 -5.25 -0.46 0.01
CA GLY A 540 -5.49 -1.20 1.25
C GLY A 540 -5.90 -2.63 0.98
N LEU A 541 -5.09 -3.58 1.44
CA LEU A 541 -5.35 -5.03 1.35
C LEU A 541 -5.97 -5.59 2.64
N PRO A 542 -6.67 -6.74 2.58
CA PRO A 542 -7.20 -7.42 3.76
C PRO A 542 -6.09 -7.66 4.80
N GLY A 543 -6.35 -7.28 6.06
CA GLY A 543 -5.38 -7.39 7.15
C GLY A 543 -4.37 -6.24 7.28
N SER A 544 -4.36 -5.28 6.33
CA SER A 544 -3.34 -4.24 6.14
C SER A 544 -1.93 -4.78 5.86
N GLN A 545 -1.30 -4.23 4.82
CA GLN A 545 0.05 -4.56 4.36
C GLN A 545 1.16 -3.69 4.99
N ASN A 546 0.81 -2.65 5.75
CA ASN A 546 1.78 -1.72 6.34
C ASN A 546 1.43 -1.22 7.75
N GLY A 547 0.20 -1.43 8.22
CA GLY A 547 -0.24 -1.02 9.55
C GLY A 547 -0.44 0.49 9.70
N TRP A 548 -0.47 1.24 8.60
CA TRP A 548 -0.67 2.69 8.58
C TRP A 548 -2.11 3.07 8.21
N ASN A 549 -2.54 4.28 8.59
CA ASN A 549 -3.92 4.76 8.46
C ASN A 549 -4.47 4.72 7.02
N HIS A 550 -3.66 5.08 6.02
CA HIS A 550 -4.02 5.12 4.61
C HIS A 550 -4.29 3.73 3.99
N SER A 551 -3.78 2.63 4.58
CA SER A 551 -4.21 1.26 4.24
C SER A 551 -5.64 0.92 4.71
N GLY A 552 -6.32 1.87 5.35
CA GLY A 552 -7.64 1.77 5.95
C GLY A 552 -7.63 1.53 7.46
N ARG A 553 -6.51 0.99 8.00
CA ARG A 553 -6.41 0.58 9.41
C ARG A 553 -5.01 0.71 9.99
N LEU A 554 -4.85 1.63 10.93
CA LEU A 554 -3.66 1.82 11.75
C LEU A 554 -3.52 0.67 12.77
N GLY A 555 -2.32 0.11 12.91
CA GLY A 555 -1.98 -0.90 13.92
C GLY A 555 -1.26 -2.13 13.37
N THR A 556 -1.59 -3.31 13.88
CA THR A 556 -0.89 -4.56 13.55
C THR A 556 -1.12 -4.99 12.09
N ILE A 557 -0.03 -5.26 11.38
CA ILE A 557 -0.01 -5.88 10.06
C ILE A 557 -0.44 -7.35 10.18
N ASN A 558 -1.57 -7.71 9.58
CA ASN A 558 -2.10 -9.08 9.56
C ASN A 558 -2.19 -9.65 8.13
N TRP A 559 -1.67 -8.96 7.12
CA TRP A 559 -1.43 -9.51 5.79
C TRP A 559 -0.08 -10.24 5.78
N LEU A 560 -0.03 -11.50 5.34
CA LEU A 560 1.17 -12.35 5.34
C LEU A 560 1.85 -12.53 6.73
N ASN A 561 1.21 -12.11 7.82
CA ASN A 561 1.75 -12.11 9.18
C ASN A 561 0.65 -12.40 10.22
N GLY A 562 1.03 -12.91 11.40
CA GLY A 562 0.10 -13.31 12.46
C GLY A 562 -0.72 -14.56 12.14
N THR A 563 -1.71 -14.89 12.98
CA THR A 563 -2.53 -16.12 12.83
C THR A 563 -3.42 -16.09 11.60
N GLU A 564 -3.82 -14.90 11.17
CA GLU A 564 -4.68 -14.69 9.99
C GLU A 564 -3.87 -14.36 8.72
N GLY A 565 -2.52 -14.44 8.77
CA GLY A 565 -1.63 -14.03 7.69
C GLY A 565 -1.93 -14.73 6.36
N ASP A 566 -2.00 -16.06 6.39
CA ASP A 566 -2.33 -16.89 5.21
C ASP A 566 -3.76 -16.62 4.69
N LEU A 567 -4.72 -16.41 5.60
CA LEU A 567 -6.11 -16.12 5.25
C LEU A 567 -6.22 -14.76 4.55
N ASN A 568 -5.55 -13.75 5.07
CA ASN A 568 -5.53 -12.41 4.49
C ASN A 568 -4.72 -12.35 3.18
N ALA A 569 -3.66 -13.15 3.07
CA ALA A 569 -2.94 -13.36 1.81
C ALA A 569 -3.85 -13.98 0.73
N GLN A 570 -4.60 -15.04 1.05
CA GLN A 570 -5.59 -15.62 0.14
C GLN A 570 -6.69 -14.62 -0.22
N ARG A 571 -7.23 -13.88 0.76
CA ARG A 571 -8.24 -12.82 0.52
C ARG A 571 -7.73 -11.73 -0.43
N SER A 572 -6.46 -11.34 -0.34
CA SER A 572 -5.86 -10.38 -1.28
C SER A 572 -5.68 -10.97 -2.70
N LEU A 573 -5.40 -12.28 -2.83
CA LEU A 573 -5.41 -12.96 -4.13
C LEU A 573 -6.84 -13.07 -4.70
N ASP A 574 -7.85 -13.38 -3.88
CA ASP A 574 -9.26 -13.42 -4.30
C ASP A 574 -9.75 -12.04 -4.78
N PHE A 575 -9.31 -10.97 -4.10
CA PHE A 575 -9.51 -9.59 -4.53
C PHE A 575 -8.92 -9.35 -5.93
N HIS A 576 -7.66 -9.71 -6.17
CA HIS A 576 -7.05 -9.58 -7.49
C HIS A 576 -7.66 -10.50 -8.55
N ASP A 577 -8.12 -11.70 -8.19
CA ASP A 577 -8.79 -12.62 -9.13
C ASP A 577 -10.04 -11.96 -9.73
N ARG A 578 -10.90 -11.42 -8.88
CA ARG A 578 -12.11 -10.68 -9.28
C ARG A 578 -11.78 -9.42 -10.08
N LEU A 579 -10.86 -8.61 -9.57
CA LEU A 579 -10.45 -7.34 -10.14
C LEU A 579 -9.84 -7.50 -11.55
N SER A 580 -8.94 -8.48 -11.73
CA SER A 580 -8.27 -8.76 -13.01
C SER A 580 -9.21 -9.36 -14.05
N LYS A 581 -10.17 -10.22 -13.65
CA LYS A 581 -11.24 -10.71 -14.54
C LYS A 581 -12.12 -9.57 -15.04
N PHE A 582 -12.45 -8.61 -14.18
CA PHE A 582 -13.24 -7.45 -14.60
C PHE A 582 -12.45 -6.53 -15.54
N PHE A 583 -11.18 -6.24 -15.23
CA PHE A 583 -10.37 -5.32 -16.01
C PHE A 583 -9.69 -5.92 -17.26
N SER A 584 -9.79 -7.24 -17.50
CA SER A 584 -9.36 -7.85 -18.77
C SER A 584 -10.35 -7.66 -19.93
N GLN A 585 -11.52 -7.06 -19.67
CA GLN A 585 -12.49 -6.71 -20.70
C GLN A 585 -11.91 -5.73 -21.75
N PRO A 586 -12.26 -5.86 -23.05
CA PRO A 586 -11.67 -5.07 -24.14
C PRO A 586 -11.67 -3.55 -23.93
N ARG A 587 -12.68 -3.00 -23.25
CA ARG A 587 -12.80 -1.56 -22.95
C ARG A 587 -11.62 -0.98 -22.18
N TYR A 588 -10.96 -1.78 -21.34
CA TYR A 588 -9.90 -1.30 -20.46
C TYR A 588 -8.50 -1.40 -21.07
N LYS A 589 -8.36 -2.16 -22.16
CA LYS A 589 -7.09 -2.52 -22.80
C LYS A 589 -6.18 -1.33 -23.12
N ASN A 590 -6.76 -0.19 -23.50
CA ASN A 590 -6.02 0.99 -23.96
C ASN A 590 -5.77 2.04 -22.86
N ILE A 591 -6.58 2.01 -21.80
CA ILE A 591 -6.59 3.04 -20.75
C ILE A 591 -5.85 2.62 -19.47
N ILE A 592 -5.94 1.35 -19.08
CA ILE A 592 -5.21 0.83 -17.91
C ILE A 592 -3.78 0.52 -18.35
N SER A 593 -2.89 1.49 -18.15
CA SER A 593 -1.47 1.35 -18.49
C SER A 593 -0.69 0.63 -17.39
N HIS A 594 -1.10 0.81 -16.13
CA HIS A 594 -0.48 0.16 -14.97
C HIS A 594 -1.53 -0.50 -14.07
N TYR A 595 -1.18 -1.66 -13.51
CA TYR A 595 -2.00 -2.43 -12.57
C TYR A 595 -1.16 -2.71 -11.32
N GLY A 596 -1.50 -2.08 -10.20
CA GLY A 596 -0.85 -2.27 -8.91
C GLY A 596 -1.24 -3.55 -8.20
N LEU A 597 -0.31 -4.08 -7.40
CA LEU A 597 -0.54 -5.25 -6.55
C LEU A 597 -0.82 -4.87 -5.11
N ALA A 598 0.09 -4.13 -4.47
CA ALA A 598 -0.05 -3.67 -3.10
C ALA A 598 0.70 -2.35 -2.95
N ASN A 599 0.02 -1.32 -2.46
CA ASN A 599 0.69 -0.09 -2.05
C ASN A 599 1.58 -0.36 -0.83
N GLU A 600 2.83 0.12 -0.86
CA GLU A 600 3.74 0.15 0.30
C GLU A 600 3.77 -1.10 1.22
N PRO A 601 4.00 -2.33 0.70
CA PRO A 601 4.08 -3.52 1.55
C PRO A 601 5.28 -3.40 2.49
N LYS A 602 5.06 -3.27 3.80
CA LYS A 602 6.10 -2.85 4.76
C LYS A 602 7.08 -3.96 5.11
N MET A 603 8.06 -4.22 4.23
CA MET A 603 9.03 -5.32 4.37
C MET A 603 10.12 -5.10 5.44
N THR A 604 10.08 -3.98 6.16
CA THR A 604 10.78 -3.79 7.44
C THR A 604 10.13 -4.60 8.58
N GLU A 605 8.83 -4.91 8.47
CA GLU A 605 8.06 -5.69 9.45
C GLU A 605 7.47 -6.99 8.86
N LEU A 606 7.49 -7.14 7.53
CA LEU A 606 7.05 -8.34 6.80
C LEU A 606 8.21 -9.23 6.32
N SER A 607 7.92 -10.53 6.19
CA SER A 607 8.85 -11.49 5.60
C SER A 607 9.03 -11.23 4.10
N VAL A 608 10.21 -10.70 3.71
CA VAL A 608 10.55 -10.41 2.30
C VAL A 608 10.24 -11.59 1.37
N PRO A 609 10.67 -12.85 1.63
CA PRO A 609 10.37 -13.97 0.73
C PRO A 609 8.87 -14.28 0.61
N ALA A 610 8.07 -14.00 1.64
CA ALA A 610 6.62 -14.19 1.58
C ALA A 610 5.95 -13.14 0.67
N VAL A 611 6.39 -11.88 0.74
CA VAL A 611 5.88 -10.82 -0.14
C VAL A 611 6.32 -11.05 -1.59
N LEU A 612 7.57 -11.49 -1.83
CA LEU A 612 8.03 -11.85 -3.18
C LEU A 612 7.22 -13.02 -3.76
N SER A 613 7.03 -14.11 -3.00
CA SER A 613 6.24 -15.26 -3.45
C SER A 613 4.78 -14.91 -3.70
N TRP A 614 4.17 -14.06 -2.86
CA TRP A 614 2.83 -13.53 -3.10
C TRP A 614 2.77 -12.65 -4.36
N THR A 615 3.80 -11.83 -4.61
CA THR A 615 3.93 -10.96 -5.78
C THR A 615 3.99 -11.78 -7.08
N GLU A 616 4.73 -12.89 -7.10
CA GLU A 616 4.75 -13.83 -8.22
C GLU A 616 3.39 -14.51 -8.44
N ALA A 617 2.73 -14.95 -7.36
CA ALA A 617 1.42 -15.59 -7.41
C ALA A 617 0.33 -14.63 -7.94
N ALA A 618 0.28 -13.40 -7.41
CA ALA A 618 -0.63 -12.35 -7.86
C ALA A 618 -0.39 -12.00 -9.34
N SER A 619 0.87 -11.75 -9.72
CA SER A 619 1.22 -11.43 -11.12
C SER A 619 0.80 -12.54 -12.09
N SER A 620 1.06 -13.80 -11.73
CA SER A 620 0.68 -14.98 -12.52
C SER A 620 -0.83 -15.13 -12.66
N LEU A 621 -1.58 -14.89 -11.57
CA LEU A 621 -3.04 -14.90 -11.54
C LEU A 621 -3.63 -13.82 -12.44
N ILE A 622 -3.11 -12.59 -12.35
CA ILE A 622 -3.58 -11.42 -13.10
C ILE A 622 -3.36 -11.60 -14.61
N ARG A 623 -2.19 -12.10 -15.03
CA ARG A 623 -1.92 -12.46 -16.43
C ARG A 623 -2.82 -13.60 -16.92
N LYS A 624 -3.01 -14.65 -16.10
CA LYS A 624 -3.92 -15.77 -16.39
C LYS A 624 -5.37 -15.33 -16.60
N ASN A 625 -5.83 -14.32 -15.87
CA ASN A 625 -7.16 -13.74 -16.00
C ASN A 625 -7.33 -12.78 -17.20
N GLY A 626 -6.28 -12.60 -18.01
CA GLY A 626 -6.33 -11.93 -19.31
C GLY A 626 -5.94 -10.45 -19.30
N ILE A 627 -5.34 -9.93 -18.22
CA ILE A 627 -4.78 -8.57 -18.25
C ILE A 627 -3.65 -8.52 -19.29
N PRO A 628 -3.73 -7.63 -20.31
CA PRO A 628 -2.83 -7.65 -21.46
C PRO A 628 -1.36 -7.56 -21.09
N ASP A 629 -0.49 -8.26 -21.83
CA ASP A 629 0.96 -8.24 -21.59
C ASP A 629 1.57 -6.83 -21.64
N HIS A 630 0.97 -5.89 -22.39
CA HIS A 630 1.43 -4.50 -22.46
C HIS A 630 1.01 -3.63 -21.26
N THR A 631 0.05 -4.06 -20.44
CA THR A 631 -0.28 -3.40 -19.16
C THR A 631 0.81 -3.76 -18.16
N ILE A 632 1.46 -2.74 -17.59
CA ILE A 632 2.58 -2.90 -16.65
C ILE A 632 2.02 -3.35 -15.30
N ILE A 633 2.58 -4.40 -14.71
CA ILE A 633 2.29 -4.75 -13.31
C ILE A 633 3.23 -3.94 -12.41
N VAL A 634 2.69 -3.20 -11.44
CA VAL A 634 3.49 -2.38 -10.51
C VAL A 634 3.41 -2.92 -9.09
N PHE A 635 4.55 -2.94 -8.39
CA PHE A 635 4.67 -3.50 -7.04
C PHE A 635 5.66 -2.68 -6.20
N GLY A 636 5.32 -2.43 -4.93
CA GLY A 636 6.11 -1.54 -4.06
C GLY A 636 7.49 -2.08 -3.70
N ASP A 637 8.47 -1.16 -3.57
CA ASP A 637 9.86 -1.43 -3.20
C ASP A 637 10.09 -1.96 -1.77
N GLY A 638 9.02 -1.97 -0.98
CA GLY A 638 8.96 -2.50 0.38
C GLY A 638 9.88 -1.81 1.39
N PHE A 639 10.33 -0.59 1.10
CA PHE A 639 11.26 0.19 1.94
C PHE A 639 12.62 -0.49 2.14
N ARG A 640 13.06 -1.27 1.15
CA ARG A 640 14.30 -2.05 1.23
C ARG A 640 15.52 -1.31 0.70
N GLY A 641 15.35 -0.18 0.01
CA GLY A 641 16.40 0.43 -0.80
C GLY A 641 16.56 -0.25 -2.17
N LEU A 642 16.69 0.55 -3.23
CA LEU A 642 16.51 0.09 -4.62
C LEU A 642 17.54 -0.94 -5.08
N ASN A 643 18.78 -0.87 -4.58
CA ASN A 643 19.83 -1.83 -4.90
C ASN A 643 19.54 -3.25 -4.39
N ASN A 644 18.69 -3.40 -3.36
CA ASN A 644 18.32 -4.70 -2.80
C ASN A 644 17.25 -5.45 -3.62
N TRP A 645 16.92 -4.91 -4.81
CA TRP A 645 16.06 -5.54 -5.82
C TRP A 645 16.85 -6.08 -7.03
N GLN A 646 18.18 -6.02 -7.00
CA GLN A 646 19.05 -6.63 -8.02
C GLN A 646 18.75 -8.13 -8.16
N GLY A 647 18.33 -8.55 -9.36
CA GLY A 647 18.06 -9.96 -9.68
C GLY A 647 16.73 -10.53 -9.12
N GLU A 648 16.02 -9.78 -8.27
CA GLU A 648 14.71 -10.18 -7.76
C GLU A 648 13.63 -10.08 -8.85
N LEU A 649 12.64 -10.98 -8.82
CA LEU A 649 11.43 -10.97 -9.65
C LEU A 649 11.64 -10.81 -11.18
N GLN A 650 12.84 -11.11 -11.70
CA GLN A 650 13.18 -10.92 -13.13
C GLN A 650 12.40 -11.85 -14.09
N SER A 651 11.68 -12.82 -13.54
CA SER A 651 10.73 -13.70 -14.24
C SER A 651 9.41 -13.00 -14.62
N LEU A 652 9.07 -11.88 -13.99
CA LEU A 652 7.77 -11.22 -14.17
C LEU A 652 7.68 -10.51 -15.54
N PRO A 653 6.69 -10.86 -16.39
CA PRO A 653 6.53 -10.23 -17.70
C PRO A 653 5.95 -8.82 -17.57
N ASN A 654 6.70 -7.83 -18.06
CA ASN A 654 6.34 -6.42 -18.09
C ASN A 654 5.86 -5.91 -16.71
N ALA A 655 6.77 -5.93 -15.75
CA ALA A 655 6.57 -5.39 -14.41
C ALA A 655 7.55 -4.24 -14.12
N ALA A 656 7.16 -3.33 -13.23
CA ALA A 656 7.99 -2.22 -12.77
C ALA A 656 7.94 -2.06 -11.25
N LEU A 657 9.07 -1.66 -10.68
CA LEU A 657 9.19 -1.30 -9.26
C LEU A 657 8.49 0.03 -9.03
N ASP A 658 7.57 0.04 -8.07
CA ASP A 658 6.90 1.23 -7.55
C ASP A 658 7.70 1.77 -6.35
N VAL A 659 8.20 3.00 -6.47
CA VAL A 659 9.08 3.66 -5.49
C VAL A 659 8.45 4.94 -5.00
N HIS A 660 8.46 5.16 -3.69
CA HIS A 660 7.97 6.40 -3.09
C HIS A 660 9.15 7.22 -2.55
N GLN A 661 9.18 8.53 -2.82
CA GLN A 661 10.32 9.39 -2.49
C GLN A 661 9.91 10.65 -1.73
N TYR A 662 10.40 10.77 -0.50
CA TYR A 662 10.16 11.89 0.41
C TYR A 662 11.39 12.12 1.28
N VAL A 663 11.81 13.38 1.46
CA VAL A 663 12.88 13.73 2.42
C VAL A 663 12.39 13.85 3.87
N ILE A 664 11.08 14.08 4.07
CA ILE A 664 10.52 14.50 5.35
C ILE A 664 10.30 13.40 6.38
N PHE A 665 10.26 12.13 5.96
CA PHE A 665 10.04 11.00 6.87
C PHE A 665 11.34 10.43 7.44
N ASN A 666 12.48 10.81 6.86
CA ASN A 666 13.82 10.46 7.35
C ASN A 666 14.37 11.57 8.25
N GLU A 667 14.86 11.23 9.45
CA GLU A 667 15.32 12.22 10.43
C GLU A 667 16.58 13.00 10.03
N ASP A 668 17.42 12.42 9.17
CA ASP A 668 18.64 13.05 8.63
C ASP A 668 18.33 13.91 7.38
N GLN A 669 17.37 13.50 6.54
CA GLN A 669 17.03 14.21 5.29
C GLN A 669 16.05 15.38 5.50
N ILE A 670 15.13 15.30 6.47
CA ILE A 670 14.25 16.44 6.80
C ILE A 670 15.06 17.64 7.32
N ALA A 671 16.20 17.36 7.96
CA ALA A 671 17.16 18.34 8.46
C ALA A 671 18.12 18.89 7.38
N TYR A 672 17.98 18.49 6.10
CA TYR A 672 18.71 19.12 5.00
C TYR A 672 18.23 20.56 4.80
N ASN A 673 19.17 21.49 4.66
CA ASN A 673 18.85 22.87 4.30
C ASN A 673 18.28 22.97 2.87
N HIS A 674 17.68 24.11 2.53
CA HIS A 674 17.04 24.34 1.23
C HIS A 674 17.91 23.94 0.03
N SER A 675 19.18 24.36 0.01
CA SER A 675 20.13 24.01 -1.05
C SER A 675 20.47 22.52 -1.08
N GLN A 676 20.59 21.89 0.09
CA GLN A 676 20.86 20.45 0.22
C GLN A 676 19.69 19.61 -0.27
N LYS A 677 18.43 19.99 0.03
CA LYS A 677 17.23 19.32 -0.49
C LYS A 677 17.22 19.29 -2.03
N ILE A 678 17.49 20.44 -2.68
CA ILE A 678 17.55 20.53 -4.15
C ILE A 678 18.75 19.75 -4.72
N ARG A 679 19.94 19.84 -4.10
CA ARG A 679 21.13 19.07 -4.53
C ARG A 679 20.92 17.56 -4.37
N PHE A 680 20.28 17.12 -3.29
CA PHE A 680 19.95 15.72 -3.06
C PHE A 680 18.95 15.20 -4.08
N ALA A 681 17.93 16.00 -4.44
CA ALA A 681 17.04 15.65 -5.54
C ALA A 681 17.83 15.47 -6.85
N CYS A 682 18.57 16.49 -7.27
CA CYS A 682 19.26 16.48 -8.55
C CYS A 682 20.35 15.42 -8.69
N ALA A 683 21.15 15.18 -7.64
CA ALA A 683 22.24 14.21 -7.68
C ALA A 683 21.82 12.85 -7.09
N GLY A 684 21.37 12.83 -5.84
CA GLY A 684 21.09 11.60 -5.09
C GLY A 684 19.91 10.80 -5.62
N TRP A 685 18.78 11.44 -5.96
CA TRP A 685 17.66 10.73 -6.56
C TRP A 685 17.89 10.38 -8.04
N THR A 686 18.65 11.18 -8.79
CA THR A 686 19.12 10.78 -10.13
C THR A 686 19.97 9.51 -10.06
N GLU A 687 20.95 9.46 -9.16
CA GLU A 687 21.82 8.30 -8.97
C GLU A 687 21.00 7.05 -8.59
N GLN A 688 20.15 7.15 -7.57
CA GLN A 688 19.27 6.04 -7.15
C GLN A 688 18.37 5.55 -8.30
N THR A 689 17.78 6.46 -9.07
CA THR A 689 16.89 6.11 -10.20
C THR A 689 17.68 5.38 -11.29
N LEU A 690 18.88 5.85 -11.64
CA LEU A 690 19.73 5.21 -12.64
C LEU A 690 20.26 3.83 -12.17
N GLN A 691 20.64 3.71 -10.90
CA GLN A 691 21.03 2.42 -10.30
C GLN A 691 19.86 1.43 -10.27
N SER A 692 18.63 1.89 -9.99
CA SER A 692 17.46 1.02 -10.02
C SER A 692 17.15 0.53 -11.43
N LEU A 693 17.30 1.40 -12.45
CA LEU A 693 17.06 1.07 -13.87
C LEU A 693 18.07 0.10 -14.48
N ASP A 694 19.31 0.08 -14.01
CA ASP A 694 20.28 -0.91 -14.47
C ASP A 694 20.08 -2.23 -13.73
N ARG A 695 19.65 -3.26 -14.45
CA ARG A 695 19.53 -4.65 -13.93
C ARG A 695 20.83 -5.23 -13.38
N SER A 696 21.98 -4.62 -13.69
CA SER A 696 23.27 -4.98 -13.09
C SER A 696 23.44 -4.47 -11.66
N THR A 697 22.63 -3.50 -11.20
CA THR A 697 22.70 -2.89 -9.86
C THR A 697 21.35 -2.78 -9.11
N GLY A 698 20.22 -2.92 -9.81
CA GLY A 698 18.86 -2.86 -9.26
C GLY A 698 17.86 -3.71 -10.05
N PHE A 699 16.57 -3.40 -9.93
CA PHE A 699 15.49 -4.21 -10.52
C PHE A 699 15.40 -4.13 -12.07
N GLY A 700 15.73 -2.97 -12.64
CA GLY A 700 15.32 -2.59 -13.98
C GLY A 700 14.16 -1.58 -13.94
N PRO A 701 13.08 -1.78 -14.72
CA PRO A 701 11.94 -0.86 -14.81
C PRO A 701 11.49 -0.27 -13.48
N THR A 702 11.61 1.04 -13.30
CA THR A 702 11.37 1.74 -12.03
C THR A 702 10.65 3.06 -12.29
N LEU A 703 9.58 3.34 -11.55
CA LEU A 703 8.83 4.60 -11.57
C LEU A 703 8.61 5.11 -10.14
N VAL A 704 8.43 6.42 -9.99
CA VAL A 704 8.19 7.04 -8.67
C VAL A 704 6.71 7.34 -8.50
N ALA A 705 5.90 6.42 -7.95
CA ALA A 705 4.44 6.62 -7.93
C ALA A 705 3.92 7.54 -6.82
N GLU A 706 4.77 7.90 -5.86
CA GLU A 706 4.44 8.93 -4.87
C GLU A 706 5.67 9.80 -4.54
N TRP A 707 5.46 11.12 -4.57
CA TRP A 707 6.39 12.15 -4.13
C TRP A 707 5.63 13.46 -3.93
N SER A 708 6.20 14.42 -3.19
CA SER A 708 5.69 15.79 -3.10
C SER A 708 6.83 16.79 -2.93
N GLN A 709 6.58 18.09 -3.13
CA GLN A 709 7.55 19.15 -2.77
C GLN A 709 7.47 19.55 -1.29
N ALA A 710 6.69 18.82 -0.46
CA ALA A 710 6.63 19.07 0.97
C ALA A 710 8.01 18.88 1.59
N ASP A 711 8.50 19.93 2.25
CA ASP A 711 9.85 19.97 2.80
C ASP A 711 9.88 19.90 4.34
N THR A 712 8.68 19.86 4.93
CA THR A 712 8.40 19.65 6.36
C THR A 712 7.34 18.55 6.53
N ASP A 713 7.28 17.89 7.70
CA ASP A 713 6.15 17.03 8.09
C ASP A 713 5.08 17.78 8.91
N CYS A 714 4.91 19.08 8.65
CA CYS A 714 4.01 19.97 9.39
C CYS A 714 2.52 19.84 9.08
N ALA A 715 2.15 19.20 7.96
CA ALA A 715 0.76 19.07 7.54
C ALA A 715 -0.09 18.34 8.60
N LYS A 716 -1.27 18.88 8.90
CA LYS A 716 -2.15 18.39 9.96
C LYS A 716 -2.50 16.91 9.74
N HIS A 717 -2.24 16.07 10.75
CA HIS A 717 -2.49 14.62 10.75
C HIS A 717 -1.64 13.76 9.78
N LEU A 718 -0.64 14.35 9.10
CA LEU A 718 0.28 13.61 8.22
C LEU A 718 0.98 12.45 8.96
N THR A 719 1.38 12.68 10.21
CA THR A 719 2.04 11.71 11.09
C THR A 719 1.07 10.91 11.97
N ASN A 720 -0.22 10.82 11.57
CA ASN A 720 -1.42 10.31 12.27
C ASN A 720 -2.27 11.36 13.01
N VAL A 721 -3.56 11.03 13.19
CA VAL A 721 -4.51 11.85 13.95
C VAL A 721 -4.10 11.95 15.41
N GLY A 722 -4.01 13.19 15.91
CA GLY A 722 -3.61 13.46 17.29
C GLY A 722 -2.11 13.27 17.58
N TRP A 723 -1.27 13.11 16.56
CA TRP A 723 0.19 13.05 16.71
C TRP A 723 0.85 14.40 16.36
N GLY A 724 2.04 14.66 16.92
CA GLY A 724 2.93 15.72 16.46
C GLY A 724 3.91 15.25 15.38
N ASN A 725 4.94 16.03 15.09
CA ASN A 725 5.82 15.86 13.92
C ASN A 725 7.33 15.95 14.23
N ARG A 726 8.16 15.49 13.29
CA ARG A 726 9.62 15.50 13.37
C ARG A 726 10.15 16.94 13.33
N TRP A 727 9.61 17.77 12.44
CA TRP A 727 10.00 19.18 12.24
C TRP A 727 10.12 19.95 13.55
N THR A 728 9.11 19.84 14.43
CA THR A 728 9.06 20.53 15.73
C THR A 728 9.47 19.66 16.92
N GLY A 729 9.97 18.45 16.71
CA GLY A 729 10.36 17.51 17.78
C GLY A 729 9.18 17.04 18.64
N THR A 730 7.97 17.01 18.07
CA THR A 730 6.72 16.64 18.75
C THR A 730 6.17 15.27 18.33
N LEU A 731 6.90 14.53 17.49
CA LEU A 731 6.49 13.22 16.97
C LEU A 731 6.05 12.28 18.09
N GLY A 732 4.80 11.82 18.01
CA GLY A 732 4.18 10.93 19.00
C GLY A 732 2.77 11.38 19.42
N PRO A 733 2.03 10.50 20.13
CA PRO A 733 0.67 10.79 20.58
C PRO A 733 0.56 12.03 21.47
N GLY A 734 -0.42 12.88 21.19
CA GLY A 734 -0.68 14.13 21.92
C GLY A 734 0.17 15.32 21.45
N GLY A 735 1.16 15.11 20.58
CA GLY A 735 1.97 16.20 20.00
C GLY A 735 2.78 17.02 21.02
N THR A 736 3.05 16.47 22.19
CA THR A 736 3.84 17.15 23.23
C THR A 736 5.32 16.82 23.06
N ARG A 737 6.18 17.84 22.91
CA ARG A 737 7.63 17.68 22.82
C ARG A 737 8.19 16.99 24.08
N PRO A 738 8.76 15.77 23.98
CA PRO A 738 9.50 15.15 25.08
C PRO A 738 10.75 15.98 25.44
N LYS A 739 11.24 15.88 26.68
CA LYS A 739 12.37 16.73 27.13
C LYS A 739 13.67 16.50 26.35
N ASP A 740 13.84 15.29 25.83
CA ASP A 740 15.10 14.78 25.27
C ASP A 740 15.03 14.56 23.74
N VAL A 741 13.91 14.94 23.09
CA VAL A 741 13.74 14.87 21.63
C VAL A 741 14.03 16.23 21.02
N GLN A 742 15.00 16.29 20.13
CA GLN A 742 15.33 17.49 19.37
C GLN A 742 14.44 17.63 18.13
N PRO A 743 14.06 18.86 17.76
CA PRO A 743 13.45 19.15 16.47
C PRO A 743 14.34 18.77 15.30
N ARG A 744 13.71 18.42 14.18
CA ARG A 744 14.38 17.96 12.95
C ARG A 744 14.30 18.97 11.79
N CYS A 745 13.78 20.19 12.00
CA CYS A 745 14.08 21.27 11.05
C CYS A 745 15.59 21.55 11.02
N PRO A 746 16.18 22.09 9.93
CA PRO A 746 17.64 22.23 9.82
C PRO A 746 18.30 23.13 10.89
N ALA A 747 17.54 24.00 11.57
CA ALA A 747 18.04 24.73 12.74
C ALA A 747 18.28 23.85 13.99
N LEU A 748 17.66 22.66 14.05
CA LEU A 748 17.79 21.64 15.10
C LEU A 748 17.50 22.14 16.54
N ASP A 749 16.73 23.22 16.69
CA ASP A 749 16.50 23.89 17.97
C ASP A 749 15.04 24.32 18.21
N ARG A 750 14.79 25.09 19.27
CA ARG A 750 13.45 25.50 19.69
C ARG A 750 12.76 26.52 18.78
N THR A 751 13.43 27.05 17.76
CA THR A 751 12.87 27.99 16.78
C THR A 751 12.07 27.29 15.68
N CYS A 752 12.28 25.99 15.44
CA CYS A 752 11.48 25.21 14.49
C CYS A 752 9.97 25.32 14.78
N SER A 753 9.22 25.90 13.84
CA SER A 753 7.77 26.10 13.89
C SER A 753 7.11 25.54 12.64
N CYS A 754 5.81 25.25 12.71
CA CYS A 754 5.01 24.87 11.54
C CYS A 754 4.10 26.00 11.05
N GLU A 755 4.23 27.22 11.60
CA GLU A 755 3.30 28.33 11.33
C GLU A 755 3.41 28.87 9.90
N GLU A 756 4.64 28.98 9.38
CA GLU A 756 4.93 29.49 8.03
C GLU A 756 4.72 28.40 6.96
N ALA A 757 5.25 27.19 7.18
CA ALA A 757 4.99 26.00 6.34
C ALA A 757 3.49 25.70 6.15
N ASN A 758 2.67 25.83 7.20
CA ASN A 758 1.19 25.68 7.15
C ASN A 758 0.46 27.01 6.87
N ALA A 759 1.16 28.10 6.56
CA ALA A 759 0.52 29.33 6.13
C ALA A 759 -0.22 29.13 4.81
N SER A 760 -1.20 29.99 4.54
CA SER A 760 -1.87 30.04 3.26
C SER A 760 -0.86 30.49 2.17
N PRO A 761 -0.88 29.94 0.95
CA PRO A 761 0.22 30.17 -0.02
C PRO A 761 0.44 31.62 -0.48
N ASP A 762 -0.55 32.49 -0.28
CA ASP A 762 -0.45 33.94 -0.46
C ASP A 762 0.49 34.61 0.56
N ARG A 763 0.61 34.02 1.77
CA ARG A 763 1.51 34.50 2.83
C ARG A 763 2.93 33.96 2.72
N TRP A 764 3.18 32.97 1.86
CA TRP A 764 4.55 32.47 1.65
C TRP A 764 5.46 33.58 1.11
N SER A 765 6.74 33.53 1.48
CA SER A 765 7.75 34.43 0.91
C SER A 765 8.08 34.06 -0.54
N ASP A 766 8.54 35.02 -1.35
CA ASP A 766 9.01 34.74 -2.71
C ASP A 766 10.22 33.79 -2.72
N GLY A 767 11.08 33.89 -1.70
CA GLY A 767 12.19 32.96 -1.48
C GLY A 767 11.72 31.52 -1.26
N TYR A 768 10.72 31.31 -0.41
CA TYR A 768 10.16 29.98 -0.14
C TYR A 768 9.42 29.42 -1.36
N ARG A 769 8.61 30.25 -2.05
CA ARG A 769 7.95 29.84 -3.31
C ARG A 769 8.97 29.38 -4.36
N LYS A 770 10.06 30.14 -4.53
CA LYS A 770 11.16 29.81 -5.44
C LYS A 770 11.88 28.53 -5.03
N PHE A 771 12.14 28.33 -3.74
CA PHE A 771 12.71 27.08 -3.22
C PHE A 771 11.82 25.88 -3.55
N LEU A 772 10.53 25.92 -3.17
CA LEU A 772 9.60 24.81 -3.39
C LEU A 772 9.45 24.47 -4.88
N LYS A 773 9.36 25.48 -5.76
CA LYS A 773 9.33 25.26 -7.22
C LYS A 773 10.59 24.57 -7.72
N MET A 774 11.76 25.08 -7.33
CA MET A 774 13.05 24.51 -7.77
C MET A 774 13.25 23.08 -7.23
N PHE A 775 12.79 22.80 -6.01
CA PHE A 775 12.81 21.45 -5.43
C PHE A 775 11.84 20.49 -6.14
N ALA A 776 10.66 20.96 -6.55
CA ALA A 776 9.73 20.16 -7.35
C ALA A 776 10.27 19.87 -8.75
N GLU A 777 10.77 20.88 -9.47
CA GLU A 777 11.33 20.70 -10.81
C GLU A 777 12.60 19.84 -10.81
N ALA A 778 13.39 19.90 -9.73
CA ALA A 778 14.50 18.98 -9.48
C ALA A 778 14.03 17.52 -9.37
N GLN A 779 13.03 17.26 -8.52
CA GLN A 779 12.40 15.95 -8.38
C GLN A 779 11.90 15.40 -9.71
N MET A 780 11.10 16.19 -10.44
CA MET A 780 10.57 15.80 -11.75
C MET A 780 11.70 15.49 -12.74
N SER A 781 12.80 16.23 -12.72
CA SER A 781 13.95 16.04 -13.62
C SER A 781 14.74 14.76 -13.32
N SER A 782 14.82 14.38 -12.04
CA SER A 782 15.46 13.14 -11.58
C SER A 782 14.58 11.91 -11.79
N PHE A 783 13.29 11.99 -11.50
CA PHE A 783 12.37 10.88 -11.68
C PHE A 783 12.06 10.59 -13.16
N GLU A 784 12.18 11.59 -14.06
CA GLU A 784 12.17 11.41 -15.51
C GLU A 784 13.45 10.77 -16.08
N LYS A 785 14.46 10.45 -15.26
CA LYS A 785 15.49 9.48 -15.65
C LYS A 785 14.93 8.05 -15.63
N GLY A 786 13.93 7.79 -14.78
CA GLY A 786 13.17 6.55 -14.67
C GLY A 786 12.06 6.43 -15.69
N TRP A 787 11.03 5.64 -15.38
CA TRP A 787 9.80 5.54 -16.18
C TRP A 787 8.81 6.68 -15.90
N GLY A 788 9.22 7.69 -15.14
CA GLY A 788 8.43 8.86 -14.77
C GLY A 788 7.93 8.81 -13.33
N TRP A 789 6.95 9.66 -13.06
CA TRP A 789 6.53 9.99 -11.70
C TRP A 789 5.03 10.24 -11.59
N PHE A 790 4.49 10.06 -10.38
CA PHE A 790 3.12 10.43 -10.02
C PHE A 790 3.15 11.26 -8.73
N TYR A 791 2.65 12.49 -8.80
CA TYR A 791 2.66 13.40 -7.67
C TYR A 791 1.59 13.01 -6.62
N TRP A 792 1.91 13.17 -5.34
CA TRP A 792 1.01 12.92 -4.20
C TRP A 792 0.62 14.23 -3.50
N VAL A 793 -0.59 14.78 -3.66
CA VAL A 793 -1.76 14.36 -4.44
C VAL A 793 -2.32 15.51 -5.30
N TRP A 794 -3.35 15.28 -6.10
CA TRP A 794 -3.97 16.34 -6.91
C TRP A 794 -4.49 17.51 -6.06
N ASP A 795 -5.26 17.23 -5.01
CA ASP A 795 -5.72 18.25 -4.07
C ASP A 795 -5.96 17.68 -2.66
N THR A 796 -5.94 18.59 -1.69
CA THR A 796 -6.14 18.37 -0.25
C THR A 796 -7.24 19.32 0.24
N GLU A 797 -7.63 19.28 1.52
CA GLU A 797 -8.41 20.38 2.10
C GLU A 797 -7.50 21.58 2.43
N ASP A 798 -6.55 21.43 3.36
CA ASP A 798 -5.72 22.50 3.92
C ASP A 798 -4.21 22.37 3.64
N ALA A 799 -3.69 21.16 3.39
CA ALA A 799 -2.25 20.91 3.19
C ALA A 799 -1.76 21.31 1.78
N ALA A 800 -1.36 22.58 1.58
CA ALA A 800 -1.00 23.12 0.26
C ALA A 800 0.30 22.55 -0.35
N GLN A 801 1.29 22.17 0.45
CA GLN A 801 2.54 21.55 -0.03
C GLN A 801 2.33 20.13 -0.61
N TRP A 802 1.15 19.57 -0.40
CA TRP A 802 0.73 18.23 -0.83
C TRP A 802 -0.37 18.26 -1.91
N SER A 803 -0.71 19.45 -2.42
CA SER A 803 -1.75 19.62 -3.43
C SER A 803 -1.12 20.15 -4.71
N TYR A 804 -1.14 19.35 -5.77
CA TYR A 804 -0.65 19.75 -7.09
C TYR A 804 -1.40 21.00 -7.58
N LYS A 805 -2.72 20.99 -7.41
CA LYS A 805 -3.63 22.09 -7.79
C LYS A 805 -3.32 23.38 -7.03
N LYS A 806 -3.21 23.35 -5.69
CA LYS A 806 -2.85 24.55 -4.91
C LYS A 806 -1.41 24.98 -5.19
N GLY A 807 -0.49 24.04 -5.38
CA GLY A 807 0.91 24.33 -5.69
C GLY A 807 1.09 25.03 -7.03
N MET A 808 0.34 24.64 -8.07
CA MET A 808 0.28 25.39 -9.34
C MET A 808 -0.26 26.81 -9.14
N VAL A 809 -1.38 26.97 -8.43
CA VAL A 809 -1.96 28.31 -8.17
C VAL A 809 -1.01 29.21 -7.37
N ALA A 810 -0.22 28.63 -6.46
CA ALA A 810 0.79 29.31 -5.67
C ALA A 810 2.12 29.55 -6.42
N GLY A 811 2.28 29.04 -7.65
CA GLY A 811 3.53 29.14 -8.41
C GLY A 811 4.68 28.28 -7.87
N VAL A 812 4.41 27.31 -6.99
CA VAL A 812 5.40 26.37 -6.44
C VAL A 812 5.45 25.03 -7.18
N LEU A 813 4.62 24.89 -8.22
CA LEU A 813 4.67 23.83 -9.22
C LEU A 813 4.48 24.46 -10.61
N PRO A 814 5.03 23.85 -11.68
CA PRO A 814 4.90 24.37 -13.03
C PRO A 814 3.45 24.31 -13.53
N GLN A 815 3.03 25.30 -14.32
CA GLN A 815 1.66 25.38 -14.88
C GLN A 815 1.34 24.27 -15.88
N LYS A 816 2.38 23.68 -16.49
CA LYS A 816 2.31 22.44 -17.26
C LYS A 816 3.37 21.50 -16.73
N ALA A 817 3.02 20.25 -16.44
CA ALA A 817 3.94 19.24 -15.93
C ALA A 817 5.20 19.01 -16.79
N TYR A 818 5.15 19.40 -18.07
CA TYR A 818 6.24 19.29 -19.04
C TYR A 818 7.01 20.59 -19.32
N ASP A 819 6.61 21.72 -18.72
CA ASP A 819 7.20 23.05 -18.94
C ASP A 819 7.82 23.54 -17.63
N ARG A 820 9.15 23.36 -17.50
CA ARG A 820 9.92 23.58 -16.27
C ARG A 820 11.00 24.64 -16.48
N GLU A 821 11.28 25.43 -15.46
CA GLU A 821 12.34 26.45 -15.49
C GLU A 821 13.71 25.90 -15.05
N PHE A 822 13.73 24.88 -14.19
CA PHE A 822 14.92 24.24 -13.66
C PHE A 822 15.09 22.79 -14.12
N ASP A 823 16.30 22.44 -14.56
CA ASP A 823 16.67 21.18 -15.22
C ASP A 823 17.79 20.42 -14.49
N CYS A 824 17.98 20.69 -13.20
CA CYS A 824 19.04 20.14 -12.35
C CYS A 824 20.48 20.57 -12.67
N ASP A 825 20.65 21.76 -13.26
CA ASP A 825 21.94 22.46 -13.27
C ASP A 825 22.39 22.81 -11.83
N LEU A 826 23.37 22.05 -11.32
CA LEU A 826 23.86 22.16 -9.94
C LEU A 826 24.56 23.49 -9.62
N ASP A 827 25.01 24.23 -10.64
CA ASP A 827 25.67 25.53 -10.50
C ASP A 827 24.64 26.67 -10.39
N LYS A 828 23.40 26.45 -10.86
CA LYS A 828 22.28 27.40 -10.73
C LYS A 828 21.55 27.34 -9.39
N ILE A 829 21.83 26.35 -8.53
CA ILE A 829 21.16 26.18 -7.22
C ILE A 829 21.61 27.30 -6.26
N PRO A 830 20.71 28.23 -5.84
CA PRO A 830 21.05 29.29 -4.88
C PRO A 830 21.41 28.75 -3.50
N SER A 831 22.06 29.59 -2.68
CA SER A 831 22.29 29.32 -1.25
C SER A 831 21.02 29.39 -0.40
N PHE A 832 19.99 30.11 -0.86
CA PHE A 832 18.79 30.47 -0.07
C PHE A 832 19.12 31.10 1.29
N SER A 833 20.27 31.80 1.40
CA SER A 833 20.75 32.39 2.66
C SER A 833 19.90 33.56 3.18
N ASP A 834 18.93 34.01 2.40
CA ASP A 834 17.90 34.99 2.71
C ASP A 834 16.59 34.35 3.22
N LEU A 835 16.45 33.02 3.15
CA LEU A 835 15.30 32.25 3.60
C LEU A 835 15.64 31.52 4.92
N PRO A 836 14.92 31.75 6.03
CA PRO A 836 15.20 31.06 7.29
C PRO A 836 14.99 29.55 7.20
N GLU A 837 15.95 28.75 7.70
CA GLU A 837 15.89 27.28 7.78
C GLU A 837 14.88 26.74 8.83
N THR A 838 13.88 27.54 9.19
CA THR A 838 12.81 27.24 10.17
C THR A 838 11.41 27.40 9.57
N TYR A 839 11.35 27.70 8.26
CA TYR A 839 10.13 28.05 7.51
C TYR A 839 9.10 26.91 7.49
#